data_AF-A0A847CSR1-F1
#
_entry.id   AF-A0A847CSR1-F1
#
_cell.length_a   1.000
_cell.length_b   1.000
_cell.length_c   1.000
_cell.angle_alpha   90.00
_cell.angle_beta   90.00
_cell.angle_gamma   90.00
#
_symmetry.space_group_name_H-M   'P 1'
#
loop_
_entity.id
_entity.type
_entity.pdbx_description
1 polymer ?
#
loop_
_entity_poly.entity_id
_entity_poly.type
_entity_poly.pdbx_seq_one_letter_code
_entity_poly.pdbx_strand_id
1 'polypeptide(L)'
;MAKVKSSNKDQYLDWLLERMEPTKINDICKTYERIDTYCLNNNIIQDPLLWHKDKKTIKRVKETVEKSRVFKFYHRGIIEETKEAINLFYAYLAKENKRYKNQPSKSNSNYLKDNRNLGDTSVKHYHIVDFNEIGDYSYSKPYSYSYFGESYDNFTTWKGMYVSFINVLMEDYDYIIEDFKNKSFNSRNGRMDIVNKNDKNKLVSPKETANNLFVETNLSSIDIIKKIKSLLEICLVDYENVKITYILNEQLRQTNKEVMKEVVEENTDTDKMGKYRKILIDKFPRNFRYDSGLEIRKFKTFWAKEFTDNLLDSDLEIENNISKITILYTEKDRKFALIPETILKEKSKQDLLAYIEYLFQSGKNAIYYNALYEEVIDIFYGSKINNADMLREYLKYIYEDRMIFKASYFSPENIKIDPIFEVKNYLVNKEEPIEQKIICNDLLHIPRSRIINILHSNKEFIRNSPGVYLHPDSIIISESELIEISSFIGYKIERNGFLTETEFIKFIKDQLPGIVERYYQLTDLGLRDVIGYKLQNDYSFNSKIISEKGKNLSVSDVFRLFCNNNERITLSELKALKKELNSVIYFDIIYNEKLRITEEEFVSKELVSFDIDKIDNAIDEFCYDDYIAIKDIKYFSSFPECRFKWNSYLLEHYVAEYSKKYRLEHINFNEDSCVGGIVKISSKIENFYDLVVKVLFDSNISLDTSIALDYLYEKGYLGRRSYKDIDKAIVQAKAMNEKRG
;
A
#
# COMPACT_ATOMS: atom_id res chain seq x y z
N MET A 1 42.57 2.99 -4.80
CA MET A 1 41.21 3.17 -5.34
C MET A 1 40.61 1.82 -5.67
N ALA A 2 39.72 1.32 -4.82
CA ALA A 2 38.89 0.15 -5.15
C ALA A 2 37.77 0.61 -6.10
N LYS A 3 37.64 -0.02 -7.26
CA LYS A 3 36.46 0.17 -8.14
C LYS A 3 35.23 -0.20 -7.33
N VAL A 4 34.37 0.77 -7.01
CA VAL A 4 33.02 0.52 -6.51
C VAL A 4 32.35 -0.41 -7.53
N LYS A 5 31.99 -1.62 -7.11
CA LYS A 5 31.21 -2.53 -7.96
C LYS A 5 29.86 -1.85 -8.18
N SER A 6 29.60 -1.35 -9.40
CA SER A 6 28.25 -0.88 -9.76
C SER A 6 27.25 -2.02 -9.60
N SER A 7 26.04 -1.71 -9.17
CA SER A 7 25.02 -2.75 -8.95
C SER A 7 24.63 -3.40 -10.29
N ASN A 8 24.15 -4.64 -10.27
CA ASN A 8 23.69 -5.30 -11.50
C ASN A 8 22.59 -4.51 -12.22
N LYS A 9 21.78 -3.78 -11.44
CA LYS A 9 20.77 -2.85 -11.95
C LYS A 9 21.42 -1.72 -12.74
N ASP A 10 22.44 -1.07 -12.20
CA ASP A 10 23.12 0.05 -12.89
C ASP A 10 23.78 -0.43 -14.19
N GLN A 11 24.43 -1.60 -14.15
CA GLN A 11 25.05 -2.23 -15.33
C GLN A 11 24.02 -2.59 -16.42
N TYR A 12 22.82 -3.01 -16.02
CA TYR A 12 21.73 -3.31 -16.93
C TYR A 12 21.09 -2.04 -17.51
N LEU A 13 20.92 -0.99 -16.70
CA LEU A 13 20.37 0.29 -17.15
C LEU A 13 21.32 0.99 -18.13
N ASP A 14 22.62 0.98 -17.87
CA ASP A 14 23.64 1.46 -18.81
C ASP A 14 23.58 0.67 -20.13
N TRP A 15 23.38 -0.66 -20.05
CA TRP A 15 23.22 -1.51 -21.24
C TRP A 15 21.95 -1.21 -22.04
N LEU A 16 20.87 -0.77 -21.40
CA LEU A 16 19.64 -0.36 -22.06
C LEU A 16 19.79 1.03 -22.71
N LEU A 17 20.46 1.97 -22.04
CA LEU A 17 20.71 3.34 -22.55
C LEU A 17 21.50 3.35 -23.87
N GLU A 18 22.37 2.36 -24.09
CA GLU A 18 23.07 2.17 -25.38
C GLU A 18 22.17 1.69 -26.54
N ARG A 19 20.93 1.24 -26.26
CA ARG A 19 20.13 0.42 -27.19
C ARG A 19 18.72 0.92 -27.43
N MET A 20 18.23 1.82 -26.59
CA MET A 20 16.87 2.33 -26.67
C MET A 20 16.75 3.72 -26.06
N GLU A 21 15.71 4.44 -26.48
CA GLU A 21 15.45 5.80 -26.00
C GLU A 21 15.02 5.82 -24.53
N PRO A 22 15.35 6.89 -23.77
CA PRO A 22 15.06 7.01 -22.34
C PRO A 22 13.59 6.80 -21.96
N THR A 23 12.65 7.18 -22.84
CA THR A 23 11.20 7.01 -22.65
C THR A 23 10.81 5.53 -22.55
N LYS A 24 11.33 4.69 -23.45
CA LYS A 24 11.10 3.24 -23.46
C LYS A 24 11.74 2.54 -22.25
N ILE A 25 12.89 3.04 -21.80
CA ILE A 25 13.56 2.52 -20.61
C ILE A 25 12.73 2.78 -19.36
N ASN A 26 12.10 3.95 -19.25
CA ASN A 26 11.21 4.28 -18.14
C ASN A 26 9.99 3.35 -18.07
N ASP A 27 9.40 3.02 -19.21
CA ASP A 27 8.25 2.11 -19.26
C ASP A 27 8.63 0.65 -18.95
N ILE A 28 9.82 0.22 -19.36
CA ILE A 28 10.42 -1.06 -18.95
C ILE A 28 10.71 -1.07 -17.44
N CYS A 29 11.22 0.01 -16.85
CA CYS A 29 11.46 0.13 -15.41
C CYS A 29 10.16 0.03 -14.59
N LYS A 30 9.08 0.72 -15.00
CA LYS A 30 7.75 0.57 -14.38
C LYS A 30 7.24 -0.86 -14.45
N THR A 31 7.58 -1.58 -15.51
CA THR A 31 7.23 -3.00 -15.66
C THR A 31 8.00 -3.87 -14.67
N TYR A 32 9.29 -3.59 -14.43
CA TYR A 32 10.05 -4.26 -13.37
C TYR A 32 9.52 -3.96 -11.96
N GLU A 33 9.14 -2.72 -11.66
CA GLU A 33 8.56 -2.38 -10.36
C GLU A 33 7.29 -3.18 -10.06
N ARG A 34 6.47 -3.46 -11.07
CA ARG A 34 5.27 -4.30 -10.94
C ARG A 34 5.62 -5.77 -10.72
N ILE A 35 6.61 -6.30 -11.45
CA ILE A 35 7.13 -7.66 -11.23
C ILE A 35 7.69 -7.78 -9.80
N ASP A 36 8.48 -6.80 -9.37
CA ASP A 36 9.11 -6.76 -8.05
C ASP A 36 8.07 -6.68 -6.94
N THR A 37 7.07 -5.79 -7.08
CA THR A 37 5.96 -5.69 -6.12
C THR A 37 5.25 -7.03 -5.94
N TYR A 38 4.95 -7.73 -7.03
CA TYR A 38 4.31 -9.05 -6.95
C TYR A 38 5.25 -10.11 -6.36
N CYS A 39 6.49 -10.18 -6.82
CA CYS A 39 7.43 -11.23 -6.43
C CYS A 39 7.93 -11.09 -4.99
N LEU A 40 8.11 -9.85 -4.50
CA LEU A 40 8.49 -9.56 -3.12
C LEU A 40 7.32 -9.84 -2.16
N ASN A 41 6.11 -9.38 -2.50
CA ASN A 41 4.92 -9.60 -1.64
C ASN A 41 4.57 -11.09 -1.50
N ASN A 42 4.89 -11.92 -2.50
CA ASN A 42 4.62 -13.36 -2.50
C ASN A 42 5.86 -14.21 -2.14
N ASN A 43 6.95 -13.60 -1.66
CA ASN A 43 8.21 -14.28 -1.28
C ASN A 43 8.81 -15.18 -2.38
N ILE A 44 8.58 -14.83 -3.66
CA ILE A 44 9.16 -15.53 -4.81
C ILE A 44 10.66 -15.20 -4.94
N ILE A 45 11.01 -13.94 -4.61
CA ILE A 45 12.37 -13.41 -4.50
C ILE A 45 12.47 -12.54 -3.23
N GLN A 46 13.69 -12.35 -2.72
CA GLN A 46 13.93 -11.56 -1.50
C GLN A 46 14.37 -10.11 -1.77
N ASP A 47 14.89 -9.85 -2.96
CA ASP A 47 15.36 -8.54 -3.42
C ASP A 47 14.82 -8.27 -4.82
N PRO A 48 14.74 -7.00 -5.27
CA PRO A 48 14.29 -6.63 -6.62
C PRO A 48 14.97 -7.45 -7.73
N LEU A 49 14.22 -7.85 -8.77
CA LEU A 49 14.65 -8.75 -9.85
C LEU A 49 15.97 -8.32 -10.48
N LEU A 50 16.13 -7.01 -10.73
CA LEU A 50 17.32 -6.45 -11.38
C LEU A 50 18.60 -6.56 -10.53
N TRP A 51 18.48 -6.91 -9.24
CA TRP A 51 19.61 -7.07 -8.34
C TRP A 51 20.22 -8.47 -8.43
N HIS A 52 19.47 -9.44 -8.96
CA HIS A 52 19.89 -10.82 -9.12
C HIS A 52 20.68 -11.03 -10.43
N LYS A 53 21.79 -11.76 -10.33
CA LYS A 53 22.54 -12.28 -11.50
C LYS A 53 22.33 -13.78 -11.72
N ASP A 54 21.69 -14.47 -10.78
CA ASP A 54 21.61 -15.92 -10.82
C ASP A 54 20.46 -16.40 -11.74
N LYS A 55 20.79 -17.36 -12.60
CA LYS A 55 19.85 -17.87 -13.62
C LYS A 55 18.65 -18.61 -13.04
N LYS A 56 18.72 -19.09 -11.80
CA LYS A 56 17.66 -19.89 -11.17
C LYS A 56 16.54 -18.99 -10.67
N THR A 57 16.87 -17.92 -9.95
CA THR A 57 15.93 -16.91 -9.45
C THR A 57 15.21 -16.23 -10.61
N ILE A 58 15.94 -15.88 -11.67
CA ILE A 58 15.37 -15.20 -12.83
C ILE A 58 14.48 -16.15 -13.63
N LYS A 59 14.85 -17.44 -13.71
CA LYS A 59 14.00 -18.47 -14.33
C LYS A 59 12.73 -18.68 -13.52
N ARG A 60 12.84 -18.70 -12.19
CA ARG A 60 11.70 -18.80 -11.28
C ARG A 60 10.75 -17.63 -11.51
N VAL A 61 11.24 -16.39 -11.51
CA VAL A 61 10.41 -15.19 -11.75
C VAL A 61 9.79 -15.21 -13.15
N LYS A 62 10.55 -15.62 -14.18
CA LYS A 62 10.02 -15.79 -15.54
C LYS A 62 8.90 -16.83 -15.58
N GLU A 63 9.12 -18.00 -14.99
CA GLU A 63 8.11 -19.06 -14.92
C GLU A 63 6.90 -18.61 -14.11
N THR A 64 7.08 -17.89 -13.01
CA THR A 64 5.96 -17.32 -12.25
C THR A 64 5.17 -16.34 -13.10
N VAL A 65 5.80 -15.36 -13.74
CA VAL A 65 5.09 -14.37 -14.58
C VAL A 65 4.43 -15.01 -15.81
N GLU A 66 5.08 -15.99 -16.43
CA GLU A 66 4.61 -16.63 -17.66
C GLU A 66 3.61 -17.77 -17.44
N LYS A 67 3.61 -18.41 -16.27
CA LYS A 67 2.74 -19.56 -15.96
C LYS A 67 1.65 -19.20 -14.97
N SER A 68 1.96 -18.39 -13.95
CA SER A 68 1.01 -18.03 -12.89
C SER A 68 -0.27 -17.47 -13.47
N ARG A 69 -1.36 -18.19 -13.26
CA ARG A 69 -2.70 -17.73 -13.67
C ARG A 69 -3.12 -16.52 -12.83
N VAL A 70 -2.66 -16.45 -11.59
CA VAL A 70 -2.84 -15.32 -10.66
C VAL A 70 -2.17 -14.05 -11.18
N PHE A 71 -0.89 -14.13 -11.53
CA PHE A 71 -0.16 -12.98 -12.10
C PHE A 71 -0.83 -12.50 -13.39
N LYS A 72 -1.16 -13.42 -14.30
CA LYS A 72 -1.85 -13.08 -15.55
C LYS A 72 -3.20 -12.43 -15.30
N PHE A 73 -3.97 -12.88 -14.31
CA PHE A 73 -5.28 -12.35 -13.99
C PHE A 73 -5.24 -10.89 -13.51
N TYR A 74 -4.37 -10.57 -12.57
CA TYR A 74 -4.23 -9.21 -12.03
C TYR A 74 -3.46 -8.25 -12.96
N HIS A 75 -2.77 -8.78 -13.98
CA HIS A 75 -1.93 -8.00 -14.89
C HIS A 75 -2.29 -8.16 -16.38
N ARG A 76 -3.54 -8.56 -16.71
CA ARG A 76 -4.00 -8.89 -18.09
C ARG A 76 -3.64 -7.87 -19.18
N GLY A 77 -3.56 -6.58 -18.86
CA GLY A 77 -3.25 -5.52 -19.81
C GLY A 77 -1.76 -5.31 -20.15
N ILE A 78 -0.84 -5.95 -19.42
CA ILE A 78 0.60 -5.67 -19.50
C ILE A 78 1.47 -6.94 -19.63
N ILE A 79 0.85 -8.11 -19.87
CA ILE A 79 1.54 -9.41 -19.90
C ILE A 79 2.63 -9.44 -20.97
N GLU A 80 2.36 -8.89 -22.16
CA GLU A 80 3.33 -8.89 -23.27
C GLU A 80 4.51 -7.95 -22.98
N GLU A 81 4.26 -6.78 -22.38
CA GLU A 81 5.29 -5.85 -21.90
C GLU A 81 6.17 -6.50 -20.81
N THR A 82 5.54 -7.29 -19.94
CA THR A 82 6.23 -8.03 -18.86
C THR A 82 7.13 -9.13 -19.42
N LYS A 83 6.67 -9.87 -20.43
CA LYS A 83 7.49 -10.86 -21.14
C LYS A 83 8.65 -10.19 -21.87
N GLU A 84 8.39 -9.07 -22.54
CA GLU A 84 9.41 -8.32 -23.27
C GLU A 84 10.51 -7.81 -22.31
N ALA A 85 10.12 -7.23 -21.18
CA ALA A 85 11.05 -6.82 -20.12
C ALA A 85 11.89 -8.01 -19.63
N ILE A 86 11.28 -9.09 -19.17
CA ILE A 86 12.02 -10.26 -18.66
C ILE A 86 12.95 -10.85 -19.72
N ASN A 87 12.53 -10.90 -21.00
CA ASN A 87 13.38 -11.37 -22.09
C ASN A 87 14.55 -10.42 -22.38
N LEU A 88 14.38 -9.11 -22.24
CA LEU A 88 15.46 -8.10 -22.33
C LEU A 88 16.50 -8.31 -21.22
N PHE A 89 16.08 -8.53 -19.98
CA PHE A 89 17.00 -8.81 -18.87
C PHE A 89 17.72 -10.16 -19.06
N TYR A 90 17.01 -11.16 -19.56
CA TYR A 90 17.60 -12.43 -19.96
C TYR A 90 18.65 -12.28 -21.05
N ALA A 91 18.40 -11.43 -22.05
CA ALA A 91 19.33 -11.17 -23.15
C ALA A 91 20.60 -10.45 -22.66
N TYR A 92 20.46 -9.54 -21.69
CA TYR A 92 21.57 -8.89 -21.01
C TYR A 92 22.45 -9.89 -20.25
N LEU A 93 21.84 -10.76 -19.43
CA LEU A 93 22.57 -11.78 -18.67
C LEU A 93 23.14 -12.89 -19.55
N ALA A 94 22.53 -13.15 -20.71
CA ALA A 94 23.08 -14.04 -21.72
C ALA A 94 24.31 -13.43 -22.42
N LYS A 95 24.46 -12.10 -22.44
CA LYS A 95 25.62 -11.39 -23.00
C LYS A 95 26.86 -11.50 -22.10
N GLU A 96 26.72 -11.54 -20.77
CA GLU A 96 27.80 -11.90 -19.83
C GLU A 96 28.26 -13.37 -19.98
N ASN A 97 27.51 -14.22 -20.70
CA ASN A 97 27.72 -15.68 -20.76
C ASN A 97 27.76 -16.28 -22.19
N LYS A 98 28.23 -15.54 -23.21
CA LYS A 98 28.33 -16.11 -24.57
C LYS A 98 29.45 -17.16 -24.71
N ARG A 99 29.14 -18.42 -24.42
CA ARG A 99 29.66 -19.60 -25.17
C ARG A 99 28.55 -20.66 -25.31
N TYR A 100 28.25 -20.96 -26.58
CA TYR A 100 27.42 -22.04 -27.15
C TYR A 100 25.91 -21.80 -27.43
N LYS A 101 25.67 -21.43 -28.71
CA LYS A 101 24.82 -22.07 -29.77
C LYS A 101 23.43 -22.64 -29.36
N ASN A 102 22.37 -22.60 -30.16
CA ASN A 102 21.98 -22.00 -31.44
C ASN A 102 20.44 -22.19 -31.55
N GLN A 103 19.80 -21.28 -32.30
CA GLN A 103 18.39 -21.19 -32.77
C GLN A 103 17.86 -22.47 -33.50
N PRO A 104 16.60 -22.57 -34.07
CA PRO A 104 15.57 -21.53 -34.35
C PRO A 104 14.06 -21.90 -34.24
N SER A 105 13.20 -20.85 -34.29
CA SER A 105 11.92 -20.72 -35.05
C SER A 105 10.68 -21.55 -34.63
N LYS A 106 9.40 -21.17 -34.84
CA LYS A 106 8.75 -20.18 -35.71
C LYS A 106 7.28 -19.96 -35.27
N SER A 107 6.77 -18.80 -35.66
CA SER A 107 5.38 -18.29 -35.73
C SER A 107 4.27 -19.28 -36.16
N ASN A 108 3.04 -19.12 -35.63
CA ASN A 108 1.92 -18.47 -36.33
C ASN A 108 0.58 -18.55 -35.57
N SER A 109 -0.19 -17.49 -35.72
CA SER A 109 -1.63 -17.34 -35.48
C SER A 109 -2.50 -18.30 -36.31
N ASN A 110 -3.69 -18.64 -35.83
CA ASN A 110 -4.95 -18.39 -36.56
C ASN A 110 -6.21 -18.75 -35.77
N TYR A 111 -7.22 -17.88 -35.94
CA TYR A 111 -8.62 -18.06 -35.58
C TYR A 111 -9.25 -19.21 -36.36
N LEU A 112 -10.19 -19.96 -35.75
CA LEU A 112 -11.36 -20.53 -36.41
C LEU A 112 -12.55 -20.58 -35.41
N LYS A 113 -13.68 -20.04 -35.87
CA LYS A 113 -15.03 -20.27 -35.32
C LYS A 113 -15.50 -21.67 -35.73
N ASP A 114 -16.34 -22.32 -34.91
CA ASP A 114 -17.62 -22.82 -35.43
C ASP A 114 -18.65 -23.14 -34.34
N ASN A 115 -19.90 -22.79 -34.66
CA ASN A 115 -21.13 -23.04 -33.92
C ASN A 115 -21.79 -24.34 -34.42
N ARG A 116 -22.37 -25.13 -33.50
CA ARG A 116 -23.82 -25.47 -33.42
C ARG A 116 -24.08 -26.72 -32.54
N ASN A 117 -24.85 -26.52 -31.46
CA ASN A 117 -26.18 -27.10 -31.15
C ASN A 117 -26.58 -28.44 -31.81
N LEU A 118 -27.32 -29.37 -31.20
CA LEU A 118 -28.36 -29.32 -30.17
C LEU A 118 -28.63 -30.77 -29.67
N GLY A 119 -29.15 -30.90 -28.44
CA GLY A 119 -30.12 -31.94 -28.10
C GLY A 119 -29.75 -32.92 -26.99
N ASP A 120 -30.08 -32.60 -25.73
CA ASP A 120 -31.00 -33.48 -24.97
C ASP A 120 -31.69 -32.71 -23.84
N THR A 121 -33.01 -32.87 -23.79
CA THR A 121 -33.96 -32.13 -22.97
C THR A 121 -34.13 -32.79 -21.60
N SER A 122 -33.30 -32.36 -20.65
CA SER A 122 -33.62 -32.41 -19.21
C SER A 122 -32.93 -31.22 -18.55
N VAL A 123 -33.68 -30.29 -17.97
CA VAL A 123 -33.11 -29.09 -17.31
C VAL A 123 -32.29 -29.54 -16.10
N LYS A 124 -30.95 -29.59 -16.25
CA LYS A 124 -30.03 -29.85 -15.13
C LYS A 124 -29.88 -28.56 -14.33
N HIS A 125 -30.31 -28.57 -13.07
CA HIS A 125 -30.05 -27.47 -12.14
C HIS A 125 -28.60 -27.55 -11.67
N TYR A 126 -27.80 -26.53 -12.01
CA TYR A 126 -26.41 -26.41 -11.62
C TYR A 126 -26.30 -25.54 -10.37
N HIS A 127 -25.59 -26.04 -9.35
CA HIS A 127 -25.31 -25.37 -8.10
C HIS A 127 -23.83 -24.97 -8.04
N ILE A 128 -23.49 -23.99 -7.20
CA ILE A 128 -22.13 -23.51 -7.00
C ILE A 128 -21.69 -23.81 -5.57
N VAL A 129 -20.47 -24.28 -5.39
CA VAL A 129 -19.85 -24.46 -4.08
C VAL A 129 -19.58 -23.10 -3.46
N ASP A 130 -20.09 -22.88 -2.25
CA ASP A 130 -19.68 -21.76 -1.41
C ASP A 130 -18.58 -22.21 -0.44
N PHE A 131 -17.38 -21.65 -0.58
CA PHE A 131 -16.28 -21.95 0.32
C PHE A 131 -16.40 -21.24 1.67
N ASN A 132 -17.23 -20.20 1.80
CA ASN A 132 -17.48 -19.53 3.07
C ASN A 132 -18.41 -20.37 3.95
N GLU A 133 -19.38 -21.06 3.34
CA GLU A 133 -20.34 -21.93 4.01
C GLU A 133 -20.39 -23.31 3.31
N ILE A 134 -19.55 -24.24 3.78
CA ILE A 134 -19.49 -25.60 3.22
C ILE A 134 -20.77 -26.37 3.57
N GLY A 135 -21.66 -26.51 2.59
CA GLY A 135 -22.92 -27.25 2.71
C GLY A 135 -22.78 -28.78 2.61
N ASP A 136 -23.93 -29.48 2.56
CA ASP A 136 -23.99 -30.92 2.30
C ASP A 136 -23.91 -31.23 0.80
N TYR A 137 -22.84 -31.93 0.41
CA TYR A 137 -22.60 -32.37 -0.97
C TYR A 137 -22.92 -33.86 -1.19
N SER A 138 -23.66 -34.50 -0.29
CA SER A 138 -24.13 -35.88 -0.48
C SER A 138 -25.04 -35.97 -1.70
N TYR A 139 -24.96 -37.09 -2.44
CA TYR A 139 -25.75 -37.32 -3.65
C TYR A 139 -25.56 -36.26 -4.76
N SER A 140 -24.42 -35.56 -4.74
CA SER A 140 -24.03 -34.62 -5.78
C SER A 140 -22.92 -35.17 -6.67
N LYS A 141 -22.81 -34.63 -7.89
CA LYS A 141 -21.67 -34.86 -8.78
C LYS A 141 -21.10 -33.50 -9.21
N PRO A 142 -19.77 -33.31 -9.21
CA PRO A 142 -19.19 -32.09 -9.74
C PRO A 142 -19.47 -32.06 -11.24
N TYR A 143 -19.59 -30.86 -11.80
CA TYR A 143 -19.74 -30.68 -13.24
C TYR A 143 -18.53 -29.95 -13.82
N SER A 144 -18.17 -28.81 -13.23
CA SER A 144 -17.01 -28.04 -13.62
C SER A 144 -16.38 -27.27 -12.46
N TYR A 145 -15.18 -26.75 -12.66
CA TYR A 145 -14.66 -25.64 -11.87
C TYR A 145 -13.99 -24.59 -12.74
N SER A 146 -13.97 -23.34 -12.29
CA SER A 146 -13.09 -22.30 -12.83
C SER A 146 -12.08 -21.85 -11.80
N TYR A 147 -10.86 -21.58 -12.26
CA TYR A 147 -9.74 -21.09 -11.46
C TYR A 147 -9.09 -19.90 -12.18
N PHE A 148 -9.12 -18.71 -11.57
CA PHE A 148 -8.72 -17.42 -12.17
C PHE A 148 -9.31 -17.17 -13.58
N GLY A 149 -10.56 -17.61 -13.78
CA GLY A 149 -11.32 -17.43 -15.02
C GLY A 149 -11.09 -18.50 -16.10
N GLU A 150 -10.20 -19.48 -15.88
CA GLU A 150 -10.09 -20.67 -16.75
C GLU A 150 -11.01 -21.78 -16.26
N SER A 151 -11.82 -22.34 -17.16
CA SER A 151 -12.82 -23.38 -16.84
C SER A 151 -12.35 -24.79 -17.19
N TYR A 152 -12.69 -25.73 -16.32
CA TYR A 152 -12.41 -27.16 -16.41
C TYR A 152 -13.75 -27.89 -16.25
N ASP A 153 -14.20 -28.55 -17.30
CA ASP A 153 -15.57 -29.09 -17.38
C ASP A 153 -15.58 -30.62 -17.52
N ASN A 154 -16.80 -31.20 -17.55
CA ASN A 154 -17.07 -32.63 -17.81
C ASN A 154 -16.60 -33.60 -16.72
N PHE A 155 -16.55 -33.17 -15.45
CA PHE A 155 -16.28 -34.08 -14.34
C PHE A 155 -17.51 -34.95 -14.04
N THR A 156 -17.26 -36.21 -13.67
CA THR A 156 -18.32 -37.17 -13.30
C THR A 156 -18.20 -37.67 -11.86
N THR A 157 -17.07 -37.41 -11.20
CA THR A 157 -16.80 -37.80 -9.80
C THR A 157 -16.04 -36.70 -9.06
N TRP A 158 -16.39 -36.47 -7.79
CA TRP A 158 -15.68 -35.52 -6.91
C TRP A 158 -14.19 -35.82 -6.79
N LYS A 159 -13.82 -37.11 -6.76
CA LYS A 159 -12.43 -37.58 -6.78
C LYS A 159 -11.66 -37.12 -8.02
N GLY A 160 -12.24 -37.29 -9.22
CA GLY A 160 -11.60 -36.88 -10.46
C GLY A 160 -11.39 -35.38 -10.53
N MET A 161 -12.40 -34.60 -10.10
CA MET A 161 -12.30 -33.15 -10.03
C MET A 161 -11.26 -32.71 -9.01
N TYR A 162 -11.22 -33.32 -7.82
CA TYR A 162 -10.25 -33.01 -6.76
C TYR A 162 -8.80 -33.19 -7.20
N VAL A 163 -8.48 -34.31 -7.85
CA VAL A 163 -7.13 -34.57 -8.37
C VAL A 163 -6.77 -33.55 -9.47
N SER A 164 -7.72 -33.24 -10.36
CA SER A 164 -7.54 -32.20 -11.38
C SER A 164 -7.27 -30.83 -10.75
N PHE A 165 -8.04 -30.47 -9.72
CA PHE A 165 -7.93 -29.19 -9.04
C PHE A 165 -6.59 -29.04 -8.32
N ILE A 166 -6.10 -30.08 -7.64
CA ILE A 166 -4.76 -30.09 -7.04
C ILE A 166 -3.68 -29.93 -8.09
N ASN A 167 -3.77 -30.65 -9.21
CA ASN A 167 -2.79 -30.49 -10.28
C ASN A 167 -2.75 -29.07 -10.82
N VAL A 168 -3.92 -28.43 -10.99
CA VAL A 168 -4.02 -27.02 -11.39
C VAL A 168 -3.41 -26.08 -10.35
N LEU A 169 -3.67 -26.29 -9.06
CA LEU A 169 -3.03 -25.50 -7.99
C LEU A 169 -1.51 -25.71 -7.94
N MET A 170 -1.03 -26.92 -8.19
CA MET A 170 0.40 -27.23 -8.22
C MET A 170 1.13 -26.58 -9.40
N GLU A 171 0.42 -26.16 -10.46
CA GLU A 171 1.06 -25.36 -11.52
C GLU A 171 1.51 -23.98 -11.02
N ASP A 172 0.79 -23.41 -10.04
CA ASP A 172 1.02 -22.06 -9.53
C ASP A 172 1.67 -22.03 -8.13
N TYR A 173 1.51 -23.10 -7.33
CA TYR A 173 1.92 -23.16 -5.92
C TYR A 173 2.67 -24.46 -5.54
N ASP A 174 3.43 -25.05 -6.47
CA ASP A 174 4.20 -26.29 -6.22
C ASP A 174 5.04 -26.22 -4.95
N TYR A 175 5.77 -25.11 -4.73
CA TYR A 175 6.65 -24.91 -3.59
C TYR A 175 5.90 -24.89 -2.24
N ILE A 176 4.70 -24.30 -2.21
CA ILE A 176 3.86 -24.29 -1.00
C ILE A 176 3.31 -25.69 -0.75
N ILE A 177 2.82 -26.36 -1.79
CA ILE A 177 2.20 -27.68 -1.66
C ILE A 177 3.25 -28.76 -1.31
N GLU A 178 4.48 -28.61 -1.80
CA GLU A 178 5.60 -29.50 -1.48
C GLU A 178 6.01 -29.41 0.00
N ASP A 179 5.90 -28.25 0.64
CA ASP A 179 6.13 -28.07 2.09
C ASP A 179 5.11 -28.82 2.97
N PHE A 180 3.98 -29.21 2.40
CA PHE A 180 2.95 -30.03 3.05
C PHE A 180 3.11 -31.53 2.80
N LYS A 181 4.23 -31.95 2.20
CA LYS A 181 4.59 -33.36 2.05
C LYS A 181 4.57 -34.09 3.39
N ASN A 182 3.88 -35.23 3.42
CA ASN A 182 3.66 -36.06 4.60
C ASN A 182 2.92 -35.33 5.74
N LYS A 183 2.08 -34.34 5.41
CA LYS A 183 1.22 -33.61 6.37
C LYS A 183 -0.25 -33.64 5.91
N SER A 184 -1.15 -33.24 6.78
CA SER A 184 -2.55 -32.96 6.44
C SER A 184 -2.71 -31.50 5.99
N PHE A 185 -3.66 -31.24 5.09
CA PHE A 185 -4.03 -29.87 4.70
C PHE A 185 -4.87 -29.16 5.78
N ASN A 186 -5.55 -29.90 6.66
CA ASN A 186 -6.56 -29.30 7.56
C ASN A 186 -6.10 -29.26 9.03
N SER A 187 -4.97 -29.88 9.40
CA SER A 187 -4.44 -29.82 10.78
C SER A 187 -2.97 -30.28 10.90
N ARG A 188 -2.26 -29.78 11.92
CA ARG A 188 -0.86 -30.18 12.19
C ARG A 188 -0.67 -31.66 12.58
N ASN A 189 -1.71 -32.33 13.09
CA ASN A 189 -1.68 -33.73 13.56
C ASN A 189 -2.67 -34.65 12.82
N GLY A 190 -3.19 -34.23 11.66
CA GLY A 190 -4.16 -35.01 10.87
C GLY A 190 -3.54 -36.14 10.07
N ARG A 191 -4.38 -37.02 9.51
CA ARG A 191 -3.92 -38.05 8.55
C ARG A 191 -3.29 -37.37 7.33
N MET A 192 -2.22 -37.96 6.81
CA MET A 192 -1.47 -37.39 5.69
C MET A 192 -2.34 -37.31 4.45
N ASP A 193 -2.38 -36.14 3.82
CA ASP A 193 -3.22 -35.90 2.66
C ASP A 193 -2.42 -35.95 1.35
N ILE A 194 -1.10 -35.74 1.42
CA ILE A 194 -0.18 -35.83 0.29
C ILE A 194 1.16 -36.46 0.71
N VAL A 195 1.68 -37.39 -0.09
CA VAL A 195 2.92 -38.15 0.17
C VAL A 195 3.73 -38.34 -1.10
N ASN A 196 5.00 -38.74 -0.97
CA ASN A 196 5.83 -39.15 -2.11
C ASN A 196 5.58 -40.62 -2.50
N LYS A 197 6.18 -41.05 -3.62
CA LYS A 197 6.12 -42.44 -4.10
C LYS A 197 6.53 -43.51 -3.07
N ASN A 198 7.50 -43.24 -2.20
CA ASN A 198 7.99 -44.20 -1.19
C ASN A 198 7.00 -44.35 -0.02
N ASP A 199 6.22 -43.30 0.26
CA ASP A 199 5.24 -43.25 1.35
C ASP A 199 3.79 -43.54 0.88
N LYS A 200 3.60 -43.87 -0.41
CA LYS A 200 2.29 -44.12 -1.03
C LYS A 200 1.40 -45.09 -0.26
N ASN A 201 1.99 -46.12 0.34
CA ASN A 201 1.29 -47.16 1.09
C ASN A 201 0.67 -46.66 2.41
N LYS A 202 0.99 -45.43 2.83
CA LYS A 202 0.40 -44.80 4.02
C LYS A 202 -0.94 -44.12 3.75
N LEU A 203 -1.34 -44.01 2.47
CA LEU A 203 -2.66 -43.54 2.06
C LEU A 203 -3.60 -44.71 1.79
N VAL A 204 -4.89 -44.52 2.07
CA VAL A 204 -5.95 -45.52 1.88
C VAL A 204 -6.31 -45.66 0.40
N SER A 205 -6.44 -44.55 -0.32
CA SER A 205 -6.66 -44.55 -1.78
C SER A 205 -5.73 -43.52 -2.46
N PRO A 206 -4.44 -43.82 -2.64
CA PRO A 206 -3.50 -42.90 -3.27
C PRO A 206 -3.81 -42.69 -4.76
N LYS A 207 -3.86 -41.42 -5.19
CA LYS A 207 -3.85 -41.05 -6.61
C LYS A 207 -2.65 -40.16 -6.93
N GLU A 208 -2.02 -40.46 -8.05
CA GLU A 208 -0.85 -39.71 -8.52
C GLU A 208 -1.25 -38.32 -9.01
N THR A 209 -0.47 -37.32 -8.63
CA THR A 209 -0.52 -35.93 -9.10
C THR A 209 0.78 -35.58 -9.82
N ALA A 210 0.92 -34.33 -10.24
CA ALA A 210 2.19 -33.81 -10.75
C ALA A 210 3.36 -34.04 -9.75
N ASN A 211 4.60 -34.03 -10.26
CA ASN A 211 5.85 -34.11 -9.49
C ASN A 211 6.04 -35.38 -8.63
N ASN A 212 5.50 -36.53 -9.05
CA ASN A 212 5.63 -37.83 -8.34
C ASN A 212 5.05 -37.84 -6.91
N LEU A 213 4.06 -36.99 -6.63
CA LEU A 213 3.31 -36.98 -5.37
C LEU A 213 2.01 -37.78 -5.50
N PHE A 214 1.51 -38.27 -4.36
CA PHE A 214 0.27 -39.03 -4.25
C PHE A 214 -0.64 -38.40 -3.20
N VAL A 215 -1.91 -38.19 -3.55
CA VAL A 215 -2.94 -37.58 -2.70
C VAL A 215 -3.96 -38.63 -2.25
N GLU A 216 -4.46 -38.47 -1.01
CA GLU A 216 -5.57 -39.26 -0.48
C GLU A 216 -6.87 -38.95 -1.21
N THR A 217 -7.57 -39.98 -1.68
CA THR A 217 -8.84 -39.81 -2.40
C THR A 217 -9.98 -40.65 -1.85
N ASN A 218 -9.77 -41.37 -0.75
CA ASN A 218 -10.83 -42.01 0.03
C ASN A 218 -11.49 -40.96 0.94
N LEU A 219 -12.19 -40.02 0.33
CA LEU A 219 -12.77 -38.84 0.98
C LEU A 219 -14.24 -38.68 0.58
N SER A 220 -15.06 -38.20 1.50
CA SER A 220 -16.42 -37.78 1.17
C SER A 220 -16.40 -36.53 0.29
N SER A 221 -17.50 -36.23 -0.42
CA SER A 221 -17.61 -35.00 -1.22
C SER A 221 -17.43 -33.73 -0.37
N ILE A 222 -17.93 -33.74 0.87
CA ILE A 222 -17.74 -32.65 1.84
C ILE A 222 -16.26 -32.53 2.24
N ASP A 223 -15.59 -33.64 2.50
CA ASP A 223 -14.16 -33.61 2.88
C ASP A 223 -13.27 -33.16 1.72
N ILE A 224 -13.63 -33.50 0.49
CA ILE A 224 -12.99 -32.98 -0.72
C ILE A 224 -13.10 -31.45 -0.77
N ILE A 225 -14.31 -30.89 -0.59
CA ILE A 225 -14.51 -29.44 -0.58
C ILE A 225 -13.76 -28.77 0.58
N LYS A 226 -13.78 -29.36 1.77
CA LYS A 226 -13.01 -28.87 2.93
C LYS A 226 -11.51 -28.83 2.64
N LYS A 227 -10.96 -29.87 2.00
CA LYS A 227 -9.53 -29.90 1.63
C LYS A 227 -9.20 -28.91 0.52
N ILE A 228 -10.09 -28.72 -0.46
CA ILE A 228 -9.93 -27.68 -1.46
C ILE A 228 -9.89 -26.31 -0.78
N LYS A 229 -10.84 -26.02 0.13
CA LYS A 229 -10.84 -24.78 0.91
C LYS A 229 -9.52 -24.57 1.65
N SER A 230 -9.07 -25.56 2.41
CA SER A 230 -7.80 -25.45 3.15
C SER A 230 -6.59 -25.28 2.22
N LEU A 231 -6.59 -25.91 1.05
CA LEU A 231 -5.55 -25.68 0.04
C LEU A 231 -5.57 -24.25 -0.51
N LEU A 232 -6.76 -23.66 -0.73
CA LEU A 232 -6.90 -22.27 -1.13
C LEU A 232 -6.39 -21.33 -0.03
N GLU A 233 -6.71 -21.59 1.23
CA GLU A 233 -6.19 -20.83 2.37
C GLU A 233 -4.67 -20.96 2.50
N ILE A 234 -4.12 -22.17 2.34
CA ILE A 234 -2.66 -22.44 2.35
C ILE A 234 -1.95 -21.68 1.21
N CYS A 235 -2.56 -21.66 0.02
CA CYS A 235 -2.02 -20.97 -1.14
C CYS A 235 -2.38 -19.48 -1.19
N LEU A 236 -3.09 -18.96 -0.18
CA LEU A 236 -3.59 -17.59 -0.10
C LEU A 236 -4.39 -17.17 -1.35
N VAL A 237 -5.22 -18.07 -1.87
CA VAL A 237 -6.11 -17.82 -3.00
C VAL A 237 -7.49 -17.40 -2.51
N ASP A 238 -7.92 -16.20 -2.87
CA ASP A 238 -9.27 -15.72 -2.57
C ASP A 238 -10.35 -16.56 -3.27
N TYR A 239 -11.44 -16.86 -2.55
CA TYR A 239 -12.52 -17.73 -3.05
C TYR A 239 -13.23 -17.18 -4.28
N GLU A 240 -13.22 -15.85 -4.49
CA GLU A 240 -13.78 -15.24 -5.70
C GLU A 240 -13.10 -15.70 -6.99
N ASN A 241 -11.84 -16.15 -6.89
CA ASN A 241 -11.07 -16.65 -8.02
C ASN A 241 -11.33 -18.13 -8.32
N VAL A 242 -12.18 -18.80 -7.52
CA VAL A 242 -12.52 -20.22 -7.67
C VAL A 242 -14.02 -20.45 -7.65
N LYS A 243 -14.55 -21.04 -8.72
CA LYS A 243 -15.98 -21.38 -8.81
C LYS A 243 -16.13 -22.85 -9.17
N ILE A 244 -16.62 -23.69 -8.25
CA ILE A 244 -16.92 -25.08 -8.54
C ILE A 244 -18.43 -25.22 -8.74
N THR A 245 -18.85 -25.82 -9.86
CA THR A 245 -20.25 -26.15 -10.14
C THR A 245 -20.53 -27.63 -9.99
N TYR A 246 -21.73 -27.98 -9.52
CA TYR A 246 -22.15 -29.35 -9.31
C TYR A 246 -23.64 -29.55 -9.57
N ILE A 247 -24.06 -30.80 -9.75
CA ILE A 247 -25.44 -31.20 -9.98
C ILE A 247 -25.89 -32.07 -8.78
N LEU A 248 -27.07 -31.78 -8.24
CA LEU A 248 -27.72 -32.57 -7.20
C LEU A 248 -28.65 -33.61 -7.84
N ASN A 249 -28.60 -34.86 -7.36
CA ASN A 249 -29.59 -35.86 -7.73
C ASN A 249 -30.76 -35.82 -6.73
N GLU A 250 -31.75 -34.97 -7.01
CA GLU A 250 -32.91 -34.75 -6.14
C GLU A 250 -33.77 -36.01 -5.95
N GLN A 251 -33.82 -36.91 -6.95
CA GLN A 251 -34.58 -38.16 -6.86
C GLN A 251 -34.05 -39.06 -5.75
N LEU A 252 -32.73 -39.28 -5.63
CA LEU A 252 -32.12 -40.06 -4.54
C LEU A 252 -32.28 -39.40 -3.16
N ARG A 253 -32.36 -38.06 -3.12
CA ARG A 253 -32.57 -37.29 -1.89
C ARG A 253 -34.03 -37.39 -1.41
N GLN A 254 -34.99 -37.50 -2.33
CA GLN A 254 -36.41 -37.72 -2.04
C GLN A 254 -36.70 -39.17 -1.67
N THR A 255 -36.14 -40.17 -2.39
CA THR A 255 -36.33 -41.58 -2.02
C THR A 255 -35.75 -41.88 -0.63
N ASN A 256 -34.62 -41.25 -0.25
CA ASN A 256 -34.09 -41.38 1.12
C ASN A 256 -34.83 -40.53 2.17
N LYS A 257 -35.48 -39.43 1.78
CA LYS A 257 -36.39 -38.68 2.68
C LYS A 257 -37.72 -39.40 2.91
N GLU A 258 -38.19 -40.18 1.95
CA GLU A 258 -39.41 -40.99 2.05
C GLU A 258 -39.16 -42.32 2.77
N VAL A 259 -38.02 -42.98 2.53
CA VAL A 259 -37.61 -44.21 3.26
C VAL A 259 -37.22 -43.93 4.73
N MET A 260 -36.92 -42.67 5.09
CA MET A 260 -36.73 -42.25 6.48
C MET A 260 -37.99 -41.59 7.11
N LYS A 261 -39.11 -41.54 6.38
CA LYS A 261 -40.39 -40.98 6.88
C LYS A 261 -41.41 -42.03 7.31
N GLU A 262 -41.17 -43.31 7.05
CA GLU A 262 -41.85 -44.40 7.75
C GLU A 262 -40.89 -45.02 8.76
N VAL A 263 -41.32 -45.10 10.02
CA VAL A 263 -40.55 -45.46 11.23
C VAL A 263 -39.80 -44.28 11.86
N VAL A 264 -40.50 -43.37 12.53
CA VAL A 264 -40.73 -43.39 14.00
C VAL A 264 -41.71 -42.27 14.34
N GLU A 265 -42.78 -42.65 15.03
CA GLU A 265 -43.86 -41.77 15.46
C GLU A 265 -43.38 -40.60 16.35
N GLU A 266 -43.95 -39.44 16.04
CA GLU A 266 -43.93 -38.19 16.78
C GLU A 266 -44.37 -38.40 18.24
N ASN A 267 -43.51 -37.97 19.18
CA ASN A 267 -43.87 -37.33 20.47
C ASN A 267 -42.65 -37.09 21.39
N THR A 268 -41.40 -37.36 20.96
CA THR A 268 -40.18 -37.25 21.81
C THR A 268 -39.21 -36.11 21.47
N ASP A 269 -39.29 -35.48 20.28
CA ASP A 269 -38.23 -34.55 19.80
C ASP A 269 -38.38 -33.10 20.32
N THR A 270 -39.60 -32.61 20.55
CA THR A 270 -39.86 -31.27 21.10
C THR A 270 -39.47 -31.14 22.58
N ASP A 271 -39.75 -32.18 23.39
CA ASP A 271 -39.32 -32.25 24.79
C ASP A 271 -37.78 -32.26 24.90
N LYS A 272 -37.12 -33.03 24.03
CA LYS A 272 -35.65 -33.12 23.98
C LYS A 272 -34.99 -31.79 23.64
N MET A 273 -35.46 -31.08 22.61
CA MET A 273 -34.93 -29.75 22.27
C MET A 273 -35.19 -28.72 23.39
N GLY A 274 -36.32 -28.82 24.10
CA GLY A 274 -36.61 -28.04 25.30
C GLY A 274 -35.60 -28.29 26.43
N LYS A 275 -35.27 -29.55 26.69
CA LYS A 275 -34.25 -29.98 27.67
C LYS A 275 -32.85 -29.47 27.31
N TYR A 276 -32.46 -29.55 26.04
CA TYR A 276 -31.22 -28.96 25.52
C TYR A 276 -31.17 -27.45 25.78
N ARG A 277 -32.23 -26.73 25.42
CA ARG A 277 -32.33 -25.27 25.61
C ARG A 277 -32.19 -24.89 27.09
N LYS A 278 -32.86 -25.61 27.99
CA LYS A 278 -32.81 -25.36 29.43
C LYS A 278 -31.38 -25.47 30.00
N ILE A 279 -30.66 -26.54 29.65
CA ILE A 279 -29.27 -26.71 30.10
C ILE A 279 -28.40 -25.56 29.61
N LEU A 280 -28.53 -25.18 28.33
CA LEU A 280 -27.72 -24.10 27.76
C LEU A 280 -27.99 -22.75 28.45
N ILE A 281 -29.25 -22.43 28.75
CA ILE A 281 -29.62 -21.19 29.45
C ILE A 281 -29.09 -21.20 30.89
N ASP A 282 -29.35 -22.28 31.64
CA ASP A 282 -29.13 -22.30 33.09
C ASP A 282 -27.66 -22.54 33.47
N LYS A 283 -26.92 -23.33 32.67
CA LYS A 283 -25.59 -23.84 33.05
C LYS A 283 -24.45 -23.30 32.18
N PHE A 284 -24.74 -22.63 31.06
CA PHE A 284 -23.73 -22.05 30.16
C PHE A 284 -23.89 -20.52 29.99
N PRO A 285 -23.76 -19.72 31.08
CA PRO A 285 -23.92 -18.27 31.02
C PRO A 285 -22.88 -17.56 30.13
N ARG A 286 -21.71 -18.19 29.91
CA ARG A 286 -20.63 -17.69 29.02
C ARG A 286 -20.71 -18.23 27.59
N ASN A 287 -21.88 -18.73 27.19
CA ASN A 287 -22.15 -19.43 25.94
C ASN A 287 -21.42 -20.78 25.83
N PHE A 288 -22.01 -21.70 25.07
CA PHE A 288 -21.41 -23.01 24.83
C PHE A 288 -20.32 -22.87 23.76
N ARG A 289 -19.10 -23.37 24.04
CA ARG A 289 -18.02 -23.40 23.04
C ARG A 289 -18.17 -24.65 22.19
N TYR A 290 -18.39 -24.45 20.90
CA TYR A 290 -18.49 -25.49 19.88
C TYR A 290 -17.12 -26.17 19.64
N ASP A 291 -17.11 -27.41 19.15
CA ASP A 291 -15.89 -28.22 18.92
C ASP A 291 -15.03 -28.44 20.18
N SER A 292 -15.65 -28.38 21.36
CA SER A 292 -14.96 -28.44 22.66
C SER A 292 -15.38 -29.68 23.44
N GLY A 293 -14.56 -30.72 23.40
CA GLY A 293 -14.81 -31.95 24.17
C GLY A 293 -14.99 -31.73 25.68
N LEU A 294 -14.39 -30.66 26.24
CA LEU A 294 -14.64 -30.26 27.63
C LEU A 294 -16.05 -29.72 27.87
N GLU A 295 -16.59 -28.92 26.95
CA GLU A 295 -17.94 -28.36 27.09
C GLU A 295 -19.00 -29.43 26.82
N ILE A 296 -18.76 -30.35 25.88
CA ILE A 296 -19.63 -31.53 25.66
C ILE A 296 -19.68 -32.40 26.92
N ARG A 297 -18.53 -32.67 27.56
CA ARG A 297 -18.49 -33.42 28.82
C ARG A 297 -19.24 -32.70 29.95
N LYS A 298 -19.12 -31.38 30.05
CA LYS A 298 -19.92 -30.58 30.99
C LYS A 298 -21.42 -30.69 30.68
N PHE A 299 -21.80 -30.58 29.41
CA PHE A 299 -23.19 -30.69 28.96
C PHE A 299 -23.80 -32.04 29.34
N LYS A 300 -23.10 -33.14 29.05
CA LYS A 300 -23.48 -34.50 29.49
C LYS A 300 -23.60 -34.62 31.01
N THR A 301 -22.67 -34.02 31.75
CA THR A 301 -22.70 -34.03 33.22
C THR A 301 -23.90 -33.25 33.77
N PHE A 302 -24.23 -32.10 33.18
CA PHE A 302 -25.42 -31.33 33.57
C PHE A 302 -26.71 -32.03 33.18
N TRP A 303 -26.75 -32.69 32.02
CA TRP A 303 -27.88 -33.50 31.61
C TRP A 303 -28.21 -34.59 32.62
N ALA A 304 -27.22 -35.40 33.01
CA ALA A 304 -27.40 -36.48 33.99
C ALA A 304 -27.78 -35.99 35.41
N LYS A 305 -27.52 -34.72 35.73
CA LYS A 305 -27.90 -34.11 37.01
C LYS A 305 -29.32 -33.52 36.99
N GLU A 306 -29.72 -32.96 35.86
CA GLU A 306 -30.98 -32.20 35.73
C GLU A 306 -32.15 -33.09 35.26
N PHE A 307 -31.85 -34.19 34.55
CA PHE A 307 -32.84 -35.09 33.98
C PHE A 307 -32.58 -36.55 34.38
N THR A 308 -33.66 -37.33 34.55
CA THR A 308 -33.61 -38.76 34.89
C THR A 308 -33.27 -39.66 33.69
N ASP A 309 -33.35 -39.12 32.48
CA ASP A 309 -33.14 -39.86 31.24
C ASP A 309 -31.67 -39.78 30.81
N ASN A 310 -31.08 -40.91 30.41
CA ASN A 310 -29.71 -40.93 29.91
C ASN A 310 -29.62 -40.29 28.53
N LEU A 311 -28.71 -39.32 28.36
CA LEU A 311 -28.41 -38.76 27.03
C LEU A 311 -27.64 -39.79 26.20
N LEU A 312 -28.32 -40.41 25.25
CA LEU A 312 -27.74 -41.39 24.32
C LEU A 312 -27.03 -40.74 23.12
N ASP A 313 -27.17 -39.42 22.96
CA ASP A 313 -26.58 -38.69 21.84
C ASP A 313 -25.04 -38.72 21.87
N SER A 314 -24.47 -39.01 20.71
CA SER A 314 -23.05 -38.87 20.45
C SER A 314 -22.61 -37.40 20.55
N ASP A 315 -21.30 -37.17 20.70
CA ASP A 315 -20.74 -35.82 20.77
C ASP A 315 -21.16 -34.97 19.55
N LEU A 316 -21.16 -35.57 18.35
CA LEU A 316 -21.56 -34.92 17.11
C LEU A 316 -23.06 -34.60 17.05
N GLU A 317 -23.91 -35.49 17.57
CA GLU A 317 -25.36 -35.26 17.63
C GLU A 317 -25.71 -34.16 18.62
N ILE A 318 -25.01 -34.08 19.75
CA ILE A 318 -25.17 -32.99 20.72
C ILE A 318 -24.83 -31.65 20.05
N GLU A 319 -23.69 -31.57 19.36
CA GLU A 319 -23.28 -30.36 18.66
C GLU A 319 -24.27 -29.95 17.56
N ASN A 320 -24.72 -30.90 16.73
CA ASN A 320 -25.73 -30.65 15.70
C ASN A 320 -27.09 -30.21 16.29
N ASN A 321 -27.48 -30.73 17.45
CA ASN A 321 -28.73 -30.31 18.09
C ASN A 321 -28.59 -28.94 18.74
N ILE A 322 -27.42 -28.62 19.32
CA ILE A 322 -27.11 -27.28 19.81
C ILE A 322 -27.11 -26.26 18.66
N SER A 323 -26.53 -26.58 17.49
CA SER A 323 -26.49 -25.65 16.35
C SER A 323 -27.87 -25.33 15.77
N LYS A 324 -28.86 -26.23 15.90
CA LYS A 324 -30.24 -25.99 15.44
C LYS A 324 -30.99 -24.99 16.31
N ILE A 325 -30.61 -24.84 17.58
CA ILE A 325 -31.31 -23.98 18.56
C ILE A 325 -30.52 -22.74 18.96
N THR A 326 -29.33 -22.53 18.37
CA THR A 326 -28.42 -21.42 18.69
C THR A 326 -27.88 -20.74 17.44
N ILE A 327 -27.40 -19.50 17.59
CA ILE A 327 -26.67 -18.78 16.56
C ILE A 327 -25.19 -19.09 16.73
N LEU A 328 -24.54 -19.57 15.67
CA LEU A 328 -23.11 -19.85 15.69
C LEU A 328 -22.32 -18.58 15.40
N TYR A 329 -21.38 -18.25 16.28
CA TYR A 329 -20.49 -17.10 16.15
C TYR A 329 -19.04 -17.52 16.31
N THR A 330 -18.16 -17.04 15.43
CA THR A 330 -16.72 -17.36 15.48
C THR A 330 -15.91 -16.15 15.89
N GLU A 331 -15.10 -16.29 16.95
CA GLU A 331 -14.13 -15.29 17.40
C GLU A 331 -12.77 -15.96 17.62
N LYS A 332 -11.71 -15.45 16.96
CA LYS A 332 -10.33 -15.95 17.12
C LYS A 332 -10.24 -17.48 16.99
N ASP A 333 -10.80 -18.01 15.90
CA ASP A 333 -10.87 -19.44 15.57
C ASP A 333 -11.65 -20.31 16.57
N ARG A 334 -12.45 -19.70 17.46
CA ARG A 334 -13.33 -20.40 18.40
C ARG A 334 -14.78 -20.13 18.04
N LYS A 335 -15.55 -21.21 17.93
CA LYS A 335 -16.99 -21.15 17.68
C LYS A 335 -17.77 -21.17 18.99
N PHE A 336 -18.76 -20.31 19.08
CA PHE A 336 -19.66 -20.17 20.22
C PHE A 336 -21.10 -20.31 19.77
N ALA A 337 -21.91 -21.00 20.57
CA ALA A 337 -23.34 -21.16 20.39
C ALA A 337 -24.08 -20.14 21.27
N LEU A 338 -24.70 -19.15 20.65
CA LEU A 338 -25.44 -18.07 21.28
C LEU A 338 -26.93 -18.41 21.30
N ILE A 339 -27.58 -18.31 22.47
CA ILE A 339 -29.02 -18.60 22.59
C ILE A 339 -29.82 -17.34 22.27
N PRO A 340 -30.65 -17.32 21.20
CA PRO A 340 -31.30 -16.13 20.68
C PRO A 340 -32.00 -15.26 21.74
N GLU A 341 -32.79 -15.87 22.62
CA GLU A 341 -33.57 -15.15 23.65
C GLU A 341 -32.71 -14.49 24.72
N THR A 342 -31.46 -14.91 24.84
CA THR A 342 -30.52 -14.39 25.85
C THR A 342 -29.60 -13.32 25.28
N ILE A 343 -29.61 -13.10 23.96
CA ILE A 343 -28.67 -12.18 23.29
C ILE A 343 -29.07 -10.73 23.55
N LEU A 344 -30.35 -10.42 23.35
CA LEU A 344 -30.90 -9.07 23.45
C LEU A 344 -32.30 -9.11 24.07
N LYS A 345 -32.59 -8.19 24.98
CA LYS A 345 -33.93 -8.06 25.60
C LYS A 345 -34.96 -7.62 24.56
N GLU A 346 -36.23 -8.02 24.73
CA GLU A 346 -37.27 -7.74 23.73
C GLU A 346 -37.45 -6.25 23.43
N LYS A 347 -37.37 -5.38 24.45
CA LYS A 347 -37.38 -3.90 24.30
C LYS A 347 -36.24 -3.43 23.38
N SER A 348 -35.00 -3.78 23.72
CA SER A 348 -33.80 -3.42 22.94
C SER A 348 -33.84 -3.98 21.51
N LYS A 349 -34.40 -5.17 21.33
CA LYS A 349 -34.62 -5.77 20.01
C LYS A 349 -35.62 -4.95 19.20
N GLN A 350 -36.75 -4.54 19.78
CA GLN A 350 -37.73 -3.68 19.11
C GLN A 350 -37.11 -2.33 18.72
N ASP A 351 -36.34 -1.71 19.62
CA ASP A 351 -35.67 -0.44 19.36
C ASP A 351 -34.64 -0.55 18.21
N LEU A 352 -33.85 -1.64 18.17
CA LEU A 352 -32.92 -1.92 17.07
C LEU A 352 -33.64 -2.08 15.72
N LEU A 353 -34.73 -2.87 15.69
CA LEU A 353 -35.46 -3.14 14.45
C LEU A 353 -36.17 -1.90 13.93
N ALA A 354 -36.77 -1.10 14.82
CA ALA A 354 -37.37 0.18 14.47
C ALA A 354 -36.35 1.16 13.85
N TYR A 355 -35.13 1.19 14.37
CA TYR A 355 -34.05 2.00 13.81
C TYR A 355 -33.61 1.54 12.41
N ILE A 356 -33.49 0.22 12.21
CA ILE A 356 -33.19 -0.37 10.89
C ILE A 356 -34.29 -0.02 9.88
N GLU A 357 -35.56 -0.16 10.27
CA GLU A 357 -36.71 0.18 9.42
C GLU A 357 -36.71 1.67 9.05
N TYR A 358 -36.44 2.56 10.00
CA TYR A 358 -36.29 3.99 9.75
C TYR A 358 -35.21 4.28 8.70
N LEU A 359 -34.03 3.65 8.80
CA LEU A 359 -32.95 3.84 7.83
C LEU A 359 -33.38 3.44 6.41
N PHE A 360 -34.05 2.31 6.23
CA PHE A 360 -34.56 1.90 4.93
C PHE A 360 -35.67 2.82 4.41
N GLN A 361 -36.60 3.25 5.29
CA GLN A 361 -37.66 4.21 4.93
C GLN A 361 -37.11 5.58 4.53
N SER A 362 -35.95 5.98 5.07
CA SER A 362 -35.25 7.21 4.68
C SER A 362 -34.54 7.12 3.31
N GLY A 363 -34.69 6.00 2.59
CA GLY A 363 -34.15 5.80 1.25
C GLY A 363 -32.73 5.24 1.21
N LYS A 364 -32.20 4.71 2.32
CA LYS A 364 -30.90 4.02 2.32
C LYS A 364 -31.07 2.63 1.72
N ASN A 365 -30.19 2.24 0.80
CA ASN A 365 -30.31 0.96 0.12
C ASN A 365 -29.63 -0.20 0.88
N ALA A 366 -28.68 0.10 1.77
CA ALA A 366 -28.11 -0.86 2.72
C ALA A 366 -27.53 -0.19 3.95
N ILE A 367 -27.23 -1.03 4.94
CA ILE A 367 -26.71 -0.63 6.23
C ILE A 367 -25.47 -1.48 6.55
N TYR A 368 -24.36 -0.83 6.88
CA TYR A 368 -23.14 -1.51 7.30
C TYR A 368 -23.20 -1.93 8.76
N TYR A 369 -22.74 -3.15 9.09
CA TYR A 369 -22.81 -3.67 10.47
C TYR A 369 -22.03 -2.80 11.45
N ASN A 370 -20.83 -2.35 11.07
CA ASN A 370 -20.01 -1.47 11.92
C ASN A 370 -20.72 -0.13 12.16
N ALA A 371 -21.32 0.45 11.11
CA ALA A 371 -22.00 1.73 11.21
C ALA A 371 -23.23 1.63 12.14
N LEU A 372 -24.05 0.59 11.93
CA LEU A 372 -25.20 0.30 12.78
C LEU A 372 -24.77 0.04 14.23
N TYR A 373 -23.74 -0.78 14.45
CA TYR A 373 -23.25 -1.11 15.78
C TYR A 373 -22.74 0.12 16.54
N GLU A 374 -21.96 0.98 15.87
CA GLU A 374 -21.44 2.23 16.45
C GLU A 374 -22.56 3.19 16.83
N GLU A 375 -23.60 3.29 16.00
CA GLU A 375 -24.69 4.27 16.18
C GLU A 375 -25.69 3.85 17.26
N VAL A 376 -25.93 2.55 17.43
CA VAL A 376 -26.90 2.02 18.41
C VAL A 376 -26.24 1.29 19.58
N ILE A 377 -24.96 1.60 19.85
CA ILE A 377 -24.18 0.88 20.87
C ILE A 377 -24.84 0.86 22.25
N ASP A 378 -25.57 1.92 22.59
CA ASP A 378 -26.29 2.05 23.87
C ASP A 378 -27.41 1.00 24.02
N ILE A 379 -28.02 0.55 22.91
CA ILE A 379 -29.04 -0.52 22.90
C ILE A 379 -28.44 -1.84 23.40
N PHE A 380 -27.13 -2.04 23.21
CA PHE A 380 -26.42 -3.26 23.57
C PHE A 380 -25.91 -3.26 25.01
N TYR A 381 -26.14 -2.22 25.81
CA TYR A 381 -25.67 -2.16 27.19
C TYR A 381 -26.28 -3.29 28.04
N GLY A 382 -25.43 -4.14 28.61
CA GLY A 382 -25.85 -5.33 29.35
C GLY A 382 -26.43 -6.47 28.48
N SER A 383 -26.27 -6.38 27.17
CA SER A 383 -26.56 -7.46 26.21
C SER A 383 -25.34 -8.35 25.96
N LYS A 384 -25.49 -9.43 25.18
CA LYS A 384 -24.36 -10.27 24.75
C LYS A 384 -23.69 -9.79 23.47
N ILE A 385 -24.27 -8.83 22.75
CA ILE A 385 -23.69 -8.28 21.50
C ILE A 385 -22.59 -7.29 21.88
N ASN A 386 -21.35 -7.58 21.50
CA ASN A 386 -20.19 -6.73 21.84
C ASN A 386 -19.35 -6.30 20.64
N ASN A 387 -19.74 -6.71 19.42
CA ASN A 387 -19.12 -6.28 18.17
C ASN A 387 -20.09 -6.45 17.00
N ALA A 388 -19.73 -5.85 15.87
CA ALA A 388 -20.54 -5.84 14.66
C ALA A 388 -20.70 -7.23 14.00
N ASP A 389 -19.74 -8.15 14.18
CA ASP A 389 -19.87 -9.52 13.66
C ASP A 389 -20.94 -10.32 14.43
N MET A 390 -21.00 -10.18 15.75
CA MET A 390 -22.11 -10.76 16.55
C MET A 390 -23.45 -10.15 16.16
N LEU A 391 -23.48 -8.83 15.95
CA LEU A 391 -24.69 -8.15 15.46
C LEU A 391 -25.12 -8.71 14.09
N ARG A 392 -24.18 -8.93 13.17
CA ARG A 392 -24.44 -9.56 11.87
C ARG A 392 -25.11 -10.92 12.03
N GLU A 393 -24.53 -11.83 12.81
CA GLU A 393 -25.09 -13.18 12.99
C GLU A 393 -26.46 -13.14 13.69
N TYR A 394 -26.66 -12.20 14.62
CA TYR A 394 -27.97 -11.98 15.25
C TYR A 394 -29.03 -11.47 14.26
N LEU A 395 -28.68 -10.51 13.40
CA LEU A 395 -29.58 -9.99 12.38
C LEU A 395 -29.92 -11.05 11.32
N LYS A 396 -28.97 -11.89 10.92
CA LYS A 396 -29.24 -13.05 10.04
C LYS A 396 -30.29 -13.97 10.63
N TYR A 397 -30.20 -14.25 11.94
CA TYR A 397 -31.20 -15.05 12.64
C TYR A 397 -32.58 -14.38 12.67
N ILE A 398 -32.66 -13.06 12.90
CA ILE A 398 -33.96 -12.36 12.95
C ILE A 398 -34.62 -12.29 11.58
N TYR A 399 -33.86 -11.91 10.56
CA TYR A 399 -34.41 -11.66 9.24
C TYR A 399 -34.50 -12.92 8.39
N GLU A 400 -33.76 -13.98 8.71
CA GLU A 400 -33.68 -15.22 7.95
C GLU A 400 -33.50 -14.90 6.45
N ASP A 401 -34.45 -15.30 5.61
CA ASP A 401 -34.43 -15.10 4.16
C ASP A 401 -35.02 -13.75 3.70
N ARG A 402 -35.46 -12.88 4.62
CA ARG A 402 -36.11 -11.60 4.30
C ARG A 402 -35.15 -10.49 3.87
N MET A 403 -33.85 -10.66 4.15
CA MET A 403 -32.81 -9.70 3.79
C MET A 403 -31.59 -10.41 3.23
N ILE A 404 -30.81 -9.70 2.44
CA ILE A 404 -29.57 -10.21 1.85
C ILE A 404 -28.40 -9.72 2.68
N PHE A 405 -27.65 -10.68 3.24
CA PHE A 405 -26.48 -10.41 4.07
C PHE A 405 -25.20 -10.58 3.25
N LYS A 406 -24.38 -9.53 3.18
CA LYS A 406 -23.02 -9.55 2.63
C LYS A 406 -22.01 -9.51 3.77
N ALA A 407 -20.71 -9.53 3.47
CA ALA A 407 -19.67 -9.56 4.50
C ALA A 407 -19.72 -8.34 5.45
N SER A 408 -19.95 -7.14 4.89
CA SER A 408 -19.84 -5.87 5.63
C SER A 408 -21.16 -5.10 5.81
N TYR A 409 -22.21 -5.46 5.06
CA TYR A 409 -23.50 -4.77 5.07
C TYR A 409 -24.64 -5.74 4.76
N PHE A 410 -25.87 -5.31 5.00
CA PHE A 410 -27.09 -6.03 4.62
C PHE A 410 -28.08 -5.09 3.92
N SER A 411 -28.91 -5.66 3.04
CA SER A 411 -29.86 -4.92 2.20
C SER A 411 -31.14 -5.72 1.92
N PRO A 412 -32.27 -5.06 1.60
CA PRO A 412 -33.49 -5.74 1.18
C PRO A 412 -33.35 -6.43 -0.18
N GLU A 413 -32.56 -5.84 -1.08
CA GLU A 413 -32.34 -6.32 -2.45
C GLU A 413 -30.88 -6.69 -2.71
N ASN A 414 -30.61 -7.49 -3.75
CA ASN A 414 -29.26 -7.95 -4.09
C ASN A 414 -28.48 -6.86 -4.85
N ILE A 415 -28.16 -5.78 -4.16
CA ILE A 415 -27.48 -4.63 -4.74
C ILE A 415 -25.98 -4.67 -4.44
N LYS A 416 -25.19 -4.21 -5.42
CA LYS A 416 -23.78 -3.90 -5.22
C LYS A 416 -23.67 -2.44 -4.80
N ILE A 417 -22.96 -2.20 -3.71
CA ILE A 417 -22.81 -0.87 -3.13
C ILE A 417 -21.40 -0.38 -3.31
N ASP A 418 -21.30 0.85 -3.79
CA ASP A 418 -20.04 1.57 -3.92
C ASP A 418 -20.07 2.81 -3.02
N PRO A 419 -19.48 2.74 -1.82
CA PRO A 419 -19.42 3.87 -0.90
C PRO A 419 -18.67 5.08 -1.47
N ILE A 420 -17.74 4.89 -2.41
CA ILE A 420 -17.04 6.02 -3.06
C ILE A 420 -18.06 6.78 -3.90
N PHE A 421 -18.84 6.07 -4.71
CA PHE A 421 -19.91 6.65 -5.52
C PHE A 421 -20.99 7.34 -4.67
N GLU A 422 -21.36 6.78 -3.53
CA GLU A 422 -22.31 7.42 -2.61
C GLU A 422 -21.78 8.73 -2.01
N VAL A 423 -20.54 8.74 -1.51
CA VAL A 423 -19.90 9.95 -0.98
C VAL A 423 -19.74 11.00 -2.08
N LYS A 424 -19.40 10.58 -3.30
CA LYS A 424 -19.36 11.45 -4.48
C LYS A 424 -20.71 12.09 -4.76
N ASN A 425 -21.77 11.29 -4.95
CA ASN A 425 -23.10 11.83 -5.23
C ASN A 425 -23.58 12.75 -4.12
N TYR A 426 -23.29 12.41 -2.86
CA TYR A 426 -23.60 13.27 -1.73
C TYR A 426 -22.94 14.65 -1.88
N LEU A 427 -21.63 14.71 -2.16
CA LEU A 427 -20.90 15.98 -2.30
C LEU A 427 -21.20 16.73 -3.61
N VAL A 428 -21.47 16.05 -4.71
CA VAL A 428 -21.85 16.68 -5.99
C VAL A 428 -23.16 17.44 -5.85
N ASN A 429 -24.09 16.93 -5.06
CA ASN A 429 -25.37 17.57 -4.78
C ASN A 429 -25.29 18.69 -3.73
N LYS A 430 -24.09 19.01 -3.23
CA LYS A 430 -23.86 20.13 -2.29
C LYS A 430 -23.25 21.30 -3.05
N GLU A 431 -23.86 22.47 -2.88
CA GLU A 431 -23.41 23.71 -3.52
C GLU A 431 -22.25 24.39 -2.76
N GLU A 432 -21.93 23.89 -1.56
CA GLU A 432 -20.88 24.45 -0.70
C GLU A 432 -19.97 23.34 -0.12
N PRO A 433 -18.73 23.68 0.28
CA PRO A 433 -17.85 22.76 0.98
C PRO A 433 -18.43 22.32 2.33
N ILE A 434 -18.37 21.01 2.63
CA ILE A 434 -19.04 20.41 3.78
C ILE A 434 -18.01 19.89 4.79
N GLU A 435 -18.28 20.10 6.08
CA GLU A 435 -17.50 19.52 7.16
C GLU A 435 -17.61 18.00 7.20
N GLN A 436 -16.49 17.31 7.38
CA GLN A 436 -16.39 15.87 7.50
C GLN A 436 -17.39 15.29 8.52
N LYS A 437 -17.63 15.98 9.63
CA LYS A 437 -18.61 15.55 10.65
C LYS A 437 -20.04 15.52 10.09
N ILE A 438 -20.41 16.51 9.28
CA ILE A 438 -21.72 16.58 8.63
C ILE A 438 -21.83 15.45 7.60
N ILE A 439 -20.79 15.22 6.79
CA ILE A 439 -20.76 14.10 5.83
C ILE A 439 -21.01 12.76 6.54
N CYS A 440 -20.32 12.51 7.65
CA CYS A 440 -20.49 11.31 8.47
C CYS A 440 -21.90 11.17 9.07
N ASN A 441 -22.55 12.29 9.40
CA ASN A 441 -23.90 12.30 9.99
C ASN A 441 -25.01 12.15 8.94
N ASP A 442 -24.80 12.60 7.71
CA ASP A 442 -25.79 12.44 6.63
C ASP A 442 -25.69 11.03 6.00
N LEU A 443 -24.53 10.38 6.14
CA LEU A 443 -24.20 9.04 5.63
C LEU A 443 -23.99 8.01 6.76
N LEU A 444 -24.79 8.06 7.83
CA LEU A 444 -24.70 7.18 9.01
C LEU A 444 -24.78 5.69 8.71
N HIS A 445 -25.32 5.31 7.54
CA HIS A 445 -25.38 3.91 7.11
C HIS A 445 -24.01 3.36 6.68
N ILE A 446 -23.01 4.23 6.45
CA ILE A 446 -21.62 3.89 6.09
C ILE A 446 -20.71 4.12 7.31
N PRO A 447 -19.73 3.25 7.61
CA PRO A 447 -18.87 3.44 8.78
C PRO A 447 -18.08 4.74 8.71
N ARG A 448 -18.00 5.49 9.80
CA ARG A 448 -17.31 6.80 9.85
C ARG A 448 -15.86 6.69 9.38
N SER A 449 -15.15 5.66 9.85
CA SER A 449 -13.76 5.37 9.45
C SER A 449 -13.62 5.14 7.93
N ARG A 450 -14.63 4.52 7.31
CA ARG A 450 -14.66 4.28 5.87
C ARG A 450 -14.87 5.57 5.08
N ILE A 451 -15.79 6.43 5.52
CA ILE A 451 -16.00 7.76 4.90
C ILE A 451 -14.71 8.59 4.97
N ILE A 452 -14.07 8.66 6.14
CA ILE A 452 -12.82 9.41 6.33
C ILE A 452 -11.73 8.89 5.40
N ASN A 453 -11.58 7.56 5.30
CA ASN A 453 -10.61 6.96 4.39
C ASN A 453 -10.91 7.30 2.92
N ILE A 454 -12.19 7.25 2.51
CA ILE A 454 -12.60 7.63 1.15
C ILE A 454 -12.21 9.08 0.85
N LEU A 455 -12.51 10.01 1.75
CA LEU A 455 -12.17 11.44 1.59
C LEU A 455 -10.65 11.68 1.52
N HIS A 456 -9.84 10.91 2.24
CA HIS A 456 -8.39 11.09 2.28
C HIS A 456 -7.65 10.40 1.13
N SER A 457 -8.13 9.23 0.69
CA SER A 457 -7.39 8.35 -0.24
C SER A 457 -7.70 8.61 -1.71
N ASN A 458 -8.79 9.31 -2.02
CA ASN A 458 -9.19 9.56 -3.41
C ASN A 458 -9.05 11.05 -3.75
N LYS A 459 -8.31 11.33 -4.84
CA LYS A 459 -8.01 12.71 -5.29
C LYS A 459 -9.23 13.51 -5.77
N GLU A 460 -10.34 12.84 -6.06
CA GLU A 460 -11.59 13.52 -6.48
C GLU A 460 -12.31 14.22 -5.33
N PHE A 461 -11.96 13.95 -4.07
CA PHE A 461 -12.48 14.67 -2.92
C PHE A 461 -11.52 15.79 -2.53
N ILE A 462 -11.84 17.01 -2.99
CA ILE A 462 -10.99 18.17 -2.79
C ILE A 462 -11.16 18.69 -1.36
N ARG A 463 -10.05 18.95 -0.69
CA ARG A 463 -10.03 19.53 0.64
C ARG A 463 -10.00 21.05 0.56
N ASN A 464 -11.09 21.69 0.97
CA ASN A 464 -11.17 23.15 1.03
C ASN A 464 -10.36 23.72 2.20
N SER A 465 -10.42 23.05 3.36
CA SER A 465 -9.70 23.42 4.57
C SER A 465 -9.57 22.19 5.49
N PRO A 466 -8.89 22.24 6.64
CA PRO A 466 -8.85 21.11 7.57
C PRO A 466 -10.23 20.57 7.95
N GLY A 467 -10.54 19.36 7.49
CA GLY A 467 -11.81 18.68 7.76
C GLY A 467 -12.99 19.14 6.91
N VAL A 468 -12.80 19.96 5.88
CA VAL A 468 -13.87 20.47 4.99
C VAL A 468 -13.60 20.03 3.55
N TYR A 469 -14.58 19.39 2.92
CA TYR A 469 -14.44 18.73 1.64
C TYR A 469 -15.52 19.14 0.64
N LEU A 470 -15.20 19.05 -0.64
CA LEU A 470 -16.14 19.19 -1.75
C LEU A 470 -15.78 18.24 -2.90
N HIS A 471 -16.69 18.08 -3.85
CA HIS A 471 -16.40 17.41 -5.11
C HIS A 471 -16.25 18.45 -6.23
N PRO A 472 -15.24 18.36 -7.12
CA PRO A 472 -14.98 19.38 -8.14
C PRO A 472 -16.09 19.52 -9.17
N ASP A 473 -16.94 18.49 -9.34
CA ASP A 473 -18.11 18.53 -10.22
C ASP A 473 -19.26 19.40 -9.66
N SER A 474 -19.26 19.76 -8.37
CA SER A 474 -20.23 20.75 -7.86
C SER A 474 -19.85 22.20 -8.22
N ILE A 475 -18.63 22.40 -8.75
CA ILE A 475 -18.11 23.71 -9.15
C ILE A 475 -18.12 23.82 -10.68
N ILE A 476 -18.81 24.82 -11.19
CA ILE A 476 -18.97 25.10 -12.61
C ILE A 476 -17.98 26.18 -13.03
N ILE A 477 -17.00 25.78 -13.83
CA ILE A 477 -16.06 26.66 -14.51
C ILE A 477 -16.29 26.45 -16.00
N SER A 478 -16.61 27.52 -16.71
CA SER A 478 -16.92 27.47 -18.14
C SER A 478 -15.70 27.05 -18.96
N GLU A 479 -15.92 26.51 -20.16
CA GLU A 479 -14.83 26.17 -21.08
C GLU A 479 -13.98 27.39 -21.43
N SER A 480 -14.58 28.57 -21.60
CA SER A 480 -13.85 29.82 -21.84
C SER A 480 -12.94 30.20 -20.68
N GLU A 481 -13.43 30.09 -19.43
CA GLU A 481 -12.62 30.33 -18.23
C GLU A 481 -11.47 29.31 -18.14
N LEU A 482 -11.73 28.02 -18.40
CA LEU A 482 -10.67 27.00 -18.40
C LEU A 482 -9.62 27.23 -19.49
N ILE A 483 -10.01 27.68 -20.68
CA ILE A 483 -9.09 28.04 -21.77
C ILE A 483 -8.20 29.23 -21.37
N GLU A 484 -8.78 30.25 -20.74
CA GLU A 484 -8.03 31.42 -20.27
C GLU A 484 -7.03 31.05 -19.17
N ILE A 485 -7.45 30.21 -18.22
CA ILE A 485 -6.59 29.65 -17.18
C ILE A 485 -5.46 28.81 -17.80
N SER A 486 -5.79 27.89 -18.70
CA SER A 486 -4.81 27.03 -19.36
C SER A 486 -3.80 27.85 -20.18
N SER A 487 -4.26 28.90 -20.87
CA SER A 487 -3.38 29.81 -21.61
C SER A 487 -2.38 30.52 -20.69
N PHE A 488 -2.83 30.99 -19.52
CA PHE A 488 -1.94 31.59 -18.53
C PHE A 488 -0.94 30.59 -17.95
N ILE A 489 -1.40 29.38 -17.59
CA ILE A 489 -0.51 28.31 -17.09
C ILE A 489 0.54 27.97 -18.15
N GLY A 490 0.12 27.77 -19.40
CA GLY A 490 1.01 27.48 -20.53
C GLY A 490 2.07 28.55 -20.72
N TYR A 491 1.67 29.82 -20.78
CA TYR A 491 2.59 30.96 -20.90
C TYR A 491 3.64 31.00 -19.77
N LYS A 492 3.21 30.76 -18.53
CA LYS A 492 4.11 30.78 -17.36
C LYS A 492 5.08 29.60 -17.38
N ILE A 493 4.61 28.42 -17.74
CA ILE A 493 5.45 27.23 -17.87
C ILE A 493 6.45 27.39 -19.03
N GLU A 494 6.04 27.92 -20.18
CA GLU A 494 6.95 28.14 -21.32
C GLU A 494 8.08 29.11 -20.95
N ARG A 495 7.75 30.18 -20.23
CA ARG A 495 8.72 31.21 -19.84
C ARG A 495 9.64 30.79 -18.69
N ASN A 496 9.10 30.14 -17.66
CA ASN A 496 9.79 29.92 -16.39
C ASN A 496 10.09 28.43 -16.11
N GLY A 497 9.45 27.51 -16.82
CA GLY A 497 9.46 26.06 -16.57
C GLY A 497 8.45 25.59 -15.52
N PHE A 498 7.82 26.52 -14.79
CA PHE A 498 6.84 26.25 -13.74
C PHE A 498 5.95 27.48 -13.49
N LEU A 499 4.89 27.29 -12.71
CA LEU A 499 4.03 28.34 -12.16
C LEU A 499 3.84 28.11 -10.66
N THR A 500 3.98 29.16 -9.84
CA THR A 500 3.73 29.05 -8.40
C THR A 500 2.25 29.18 -8.07
N GLU A 501 1.81 28.57 -6.97
CA GLU A 501 0.46 28.72 -6.42
C GLU A 501 0.10 30.20 -6.19
N THR A 502 1.05 31.00 -5.72
CA THR A 502 0.83 32.42 -5.44
C THR A 502 0.50 33.19 -6.72
N GLU A 503 1.30 33.01 -7.77
CA GLU A 503 1.04 33.62 -9.07
C GLU A 503 -0.26 33.12 -9.69
N PHE A 504 -0.54 31.82 -9.56
CA PHE A 504 -1.77 31.20 -10.07
C PHE A 504 -3.01 31.79 -9.41
N ILE A 505 -3.07 31.81 -8.08
CA ILE A 505 -4.22 32.33 -7.34
C ILE A 505 -4.39 33.83 -7.56
N LYS A 506 -3.29 34.58 -7.62
CA LYS A 506 -3.34 36.00 -7.96
C LYS A 506 -3.96 36.22 -9.33
N PHE A 507 -3.57 35.44 -10.34
CA PHE A 507 -4.18 35.52 -11.66
C PHE A 507 -5.69 35.26 -11.62
N ILE A 508 -6.14 34.22 -10.92
CA ILE A 508 -7.58 33.94 -10.81
C ILE A 508 -8.33 35.11 -10.14
N LYS A 509 -7.80 35.65 -9.05
CA LYS A 509 -8.43 36.78 -8.33
C LYS A 509 -8.45 38.07 -9.14
N ASP A 510 -7.37 38.37 -9.85
CA ASP A 510 -7.21 39.64 -10.56
C ASP A 510 -7.90 39.63 -11.94
N GLN A 511 -7.87 38.50 -12.66
CA GLN A 511 -8.34 38.40 -14.05
C GLN A 511 -9.66 37.64 -14.20
N LEU A 512 -9.99 36.74 -13.27
CA LEU A 512 -11.22 35.93 -13.28
C LEU A 512 -12.04 36.09 -11.99
N PRO A 513 -12.32 37.33 -11.52
CA PRO A 513 -12.99 37.57 -10.24
C PRO A 513 -14.38 36.92 -10.18
N GLY A 514 -15.05 36.77 -11.34
CA GLY A 514 -16.35 36.09 -11.40
C GLY A 514 -16.35 34.65 -10.90
N ILE A 515 -15.23 33.92 -10.99
CA ILE A 515 -15.12 32.57 -10.39
C ILE A 515 -15.10 32.69 -8.86
N VAL A 516 -14.33 33.65 -8.34
CA VAL A 516 -14.17 33.88 -6.89
C VAL A 516 -15.49 34.36 -6.27
N GLU A 517 -16.24 35.22 -6.97
CA GLU A 517 -17.54 35.71 -6.53
C GLU A 517 -18.59 34.59 -6.48
N ARG A 518 -18.64 33.71 -7.49
CA ARG A 518 -19.56 32.57 -7.53
C ARG A 518 -19.26 31.55 -6.44
N TYR A 519 -17.98 31.39 -6.08
CA TYR A 519 -17.51 30.35 -5.16
C TYR A 519 -16.71 30.94 -3.99
N TYR A 520 -17.27 31.97 -3.35
CA TYR A 520 -16.60 32.72 -2.27
C TYR A 520 -16.28 31.88 -1.02
N GLN A 521 -16.92 30.72 -0.85
CA GLN A 521 -16.67 29.78 0.23
C GLN A 521 -15.38 28.96 0.02
N LEU A 522 -14.83 28.96 -1.20
CA LEU A 522 -13.58 28.27 -1.50
C LEU A 522 -12.40 29.07 -0.96
N THR A 523 -11.50 28.37 -0.28
CA THR A 523 -10.17 28.90 0.04
C THR A 523 -9.31 28.91 -1.21
N ASP A 524 -8.16 29.59 -1.14
CA ASP A 524 -7.15 29.56 -2.21
C ASP A 524 -6.72 28.11 -2.53
N LEU A 525 -6.64 27.24 -1.52
CA LEU A 525 -6.35 25.80 -1.71
C LEU A 525 -7.50 25.08 -2.42
N GLY A 526 -8.74 25.28 -1.97
CA GLY A 526 -9.91 24.64 -2.56
C GLY A 526 -10.10 25.05 -4.02
N LEU A 527 -9.97 26.35 -4.31
CA LEU A 527 -10.03 26.90 -5.67
C LEU A 527 -8.93 26.34 -6.56
N ARG A 528 -7.69 26.31 -6.06
CA ARG A 528 -6.53 25.72 -6.75
C ARG A 528 -6.80 24.28 -7.14
N ASP A 529 -7.20 23.47 -6.18
CA ASP A 529 -7.28 22.02 -6.35
C ASP A 529 -8.51 21.61 -7.18
N VAL A 530 -9.62 22.37 -7.13
CA VAL A 530 -10.75 22.19 -8.05
C VAL A 530 -10.32 22.45 -9.50
N ILE A 531 -9.65 23.58 -9.76
CA ILE A 531 -9.16 23.89 -11.11
C ILE A 531 -8.10 22.86 -11.54
N GLY A 532 -7.21 22.49 -10.63
CA GLY A 532 -6.19 21.48 -10.85
C GLY A 532 -6.77 20.11 -11.20
N TYR A 533 -7.88 19.72 -10.57
CA TYR A 533 -8.61 18.50 -10.93
C TYR A 533 -9.23 18.59 -12.33
N LYS A 534 -9.83 19.73 -12.69
CA LYS A 534 -10.41 19.94 -14.04
C LYS A 534 -9.34 19.96 -15.13
N LEU A 535 -8.13 20.42 -14.83
CA LEU A 535 -6.99 20.51 -15.75
C LEU A 535 -5.95 19.40 -15.55
N GLN A 536 -6.27 18.33 -14.80
CA GLN A 536 -5.33 17.26 -14.46
C GLN A 536 -4.82 16.48 -15.68
N ASN A 537 -5.54 16.58 -16.80
CA ASN A 537 -5.15 15.96 -18.06
C ASN A 537 -4.07 16.74 -18.81
N ASP A 538 -3.84 18.01 -18.46
CA ASP A 538 -2.95 18.91 -19.18
C ASP A 538 -1.74 19.34 -18.34
N TYR A 539 -1.91 19.42 -17.02
CA TYR A 539 -0.88 19.91 -16.10
C TYR A 539 -0.75 19.05 -14.84
N SER A 540 0.42 19.15 -14.21
CA SER A 540 0.71 18.56 -12.91
C SER A 540 0.62 19.63 -11.82
N PHE A 541 -0.34 19.46 -10.90
CA PHE A 541 -0.47 20.28 -9.70
C PHE A 541 0.16 19.54 -8.52
N ASN A 542 1.37 19.92 -8.13
CA ASN A 542 2.11 19.27 -7.04
C ASN A 542 2.57 20.27 -5.99
N SER A 543 2.15 20.07 -4.73
CA SER A 543 2.43 21.01 -3.64
C SER A 543 2.06 22.44 -4.05
N LYS A 544 2.98 23.40 -4.00
CA LYS A 544 2.77 24.80 -4.39
C LYS A 544 3.18 25.11 -5.84
N ILE A 545 3.42 24.09 -6.65
CA ILE A 545 3.98 24.20 -8.00
C ILE A 545 3.02 23.59 -9.02
N ILE A 546 2.88 24.28 -10.14
CA ILE A 546 2.16 23.82 -11.33
C ILE A 546 3.19 23.68 -12.44
N SER A 547 3.17 22.56 -13.14
CA SER A 547 4.13 22.24 -14.20
C SER A 547 3.50 21.38 -15.29
N GLU A 548 4.25 21.08 -16.35
CA GLU A 548 3.74 20.21 -17.42
C GLU A 548 3.30 18.85 -16.88
N LYS A 549 2.34 18.23 -17.57
CA LYS A 549 1.87 16.89 -17.24
C LYS A 549 3.03 15.91 -17.09
N GLY A 550 3.02 15.17 -15.97
CA GLY A 550 4.02 14.15 -15.66
C GLY A 550 5.35 14.68 -15.11
N LYS A 551 5.63 15.99 -15.19
CA LYS A 551 6.74 16.61 -14.47
C LYS A 551 6.33 16.83 -13.01
N ASN A 552 6.99 16.15 -12.08
CA ASN A 552 6.79 16.35 -10.65
C ASN A 552 7.95 17.19 -10.11
N LEU A 553 7.88 18.51 -10.28
CA LEU A 553 8.93 19.41 -9.81
C LEU A 553 8.91 19.52 -8.28
N SER A 554 10.07 19.32 -7.67
CA SER A 554 10.32 19.69 -6.28
C SER A 554 10.70 21.17 -6.16
N VAL A 555 10.68 21.71 -4.93
CA VAL A 555 11.22 23.05 -4.64
C VAL A 555 12.69 23.17 -5.08
N SER A 556 13.45 22.09 -4.93
CA SER A 556 14.85 22.00 -5.38
C SER A 556 14.97 22.16 -6.90
N ASP A 557 14.11 21.50 -7.66
CA ASP A 557 14.10 21.60 -9.12
C ASP A 557 13.71 23.00 -9.58
N VAL A 558 12.79 23.65 -8.87
CA VAL A 558 12.41 25.05 -9.14
C VAL A 558 13.59 26.00 -8.95
N PHE A 559 14.36 25.89 -7.86
CA PHE A 559 15.57 26.71 -7.69
C PHE A 559 16.62 26.42 -8.78
N ARG A 560 16.80 25.16 -9.17
CA ARG A 560 17.71 24.80 -10.28
C ARG A 560 17.27 25.42 -11.61
N LEU A 561 15.99 25.32 -11.96
CA LEU A 561 15.44 25.93 -13.17
C LEU A 561 15.59 27.44 -13.16
N PHE A 562 15.34 28.07 -12.01
CA PHE A 562 15.52 29.51 -11.84
C PHE A 562 16.97 29.94 -12.08
N CYS A 563 17.95 29.17 -11.58
CA CYS A 563 19.36 29.38 -11.88
C CYS A 563 19.67 29.18 -13.38
N ASN A 564 19.19 28.10 -13.99
CA ASN A 564 19.58 27.74 -15.36
C ASN A 564 19.00 28.68 -16.42
N ASN A 565 17.83 29.25 -16.17
CA ASN A 565 17.16 30.15 -17.11
C ASN A 565 17.76 31.57 -17.16
N ASN A 566 18.60 31.94 -16.19
CA ASN A 566 19.12 33.30 -16.05
C ASN A 566 20.65 33.26 -15.94
N GLU A 567 21.38 33.96 -16.82
CA GLU A 567 22.84 34.00 -16.73
C GLU A 567 23.32 34.61 -15.40
N ARG A 568 22.62 35.65 -14.92
CA ARG A 568 22.83 36.34 -13.65
C ARG A 568 21.55 36.33 -12.82
N ILE A 569 21.69 36.15 -11.51
CA ILE A 569 20.58 36.21 -10.54
C ILE A 569 21.03 36.95 -9.27
N THR A 570 20.07 37.44 -8.52
CA THR A 570 20.29 38.19 -7.27
C THR A 570 19.73 37.48 -6.05
N LEU A 571 20.28 37.75 -4.86
CA LEU A 571 19.75 37.25 -3.59
C LEU A 571 18.33 37.77 -3.35
N SER A 572 17.99 38.99 -3.77
CA SER A 572 16.66 39.56 -3.70
C SER A 572 15.64 38.75 -4.52
N GLU A 573 16.00 38.31 -5.73
CA GLU A 573 15.17 37.44 -6.54
C GLU A 573 14.98 36.06 -5.89
N LEU A 574 16.05 35.49 -5.33
CA LEU A 574 15.96 34.22 -4.57
C LEU A 574 15.08 34.35 -3.32
N LYS A 575 15.15 35.50 -2.62
CA LYS A 575 14.29 35.83 -1.48
C LYS A 575 12.82 35.97 -1.90
N ALA A 576 12.55 36.57 -3.07
CA ALA A 576 11.21 36.64 -3.63
C ALA A 576 10.67 35.23 -3.96
N LEU A 577 11.45 34.40 -4.65
CA LEU A 577 11.08 33.02 -4.98
C LEU A 577 10.85 32.16 -3.73
N LYS A 578 11.72 32.28 -2.72
CA LYS A 578 11.58 31.63 -1.39
C LYS A 578 10.23 31.96 -0.76
N LYS A 579 9.78 33.22 -0.83
CA LYS A 579 8.51 33.69 -0.29
C LYS A 579 7.32 33.07 -1.03
N GLU A 580 7.37 33.04 -2.36
CA GLU A 580 6.31 32.44 -3.19
C GLU A 580 6.16 30.93 -2.95
N LEU A 581 7.29 30.22 -2.77
CA LEU A 581 7.31 28.79 -2.50
C LEU A 581 7.06 28.45 -1.02
N ASN A 582 7.04 29.46 -0.13
CA ASN A 582 7.00 29.30 1.32
C ASN A 582 8.02 28.27 1.82
N SER A 583 9.28 28.46 1.41
CA SER A 583 10.39 27.55 1.70
C SER A 583 11.58 28.32 2.27
N VAL A 584 12.77 27.70 2.27
CA VAL A 584 14.08 28.35 2.48
C VAL A 584 14.84 28.37 1.15
N ILE A 585 15.87 29.22 1.04
CA ILE A 585 16.76 29.19 -0.13
C ILE A 585 17.69 27.98 0.01
N TYR A 586 17.77 27.17 -1.03
CA TYR A 586 18.60 25.97 -1.03
C TYR A 586 19.97 26.33 -1.61
N PHE A 587 20.79 27.01 -0.81
CA PHE A 587 22.06 27.57 -1.29
C PHE A 587 23.00 26.53 -1.89
N ASP A 588 23.00 25.28 -1.42
CA ASP A 588 23.83 24.23 -2.03
C ASP A 588 23.45 24.02 -3.51
N ILE A 589 22.16 24.11 -3.85
CA ILE A 589 21.70 24.05 -5.25
C ILE A 589 22.17 25.30 -5.99
N ILE A 590 21.99 26.48 -5.39
CA ILE A 590 22.40 27.74 -6.02
C ILE A 590 23.90 27.74 -6.31
N TYR A 591 24.74 27.32 -5.36
CA TYR A 591 26.20 27.27 -5.50
C TYR A 591 26.63 26.16 -6.48
N ASN A 592 25.89 25.05 -6.58
CA ASN A 592 26.15 24.04 -7.61
C ASN A 592 25.92 24.56 -9.04
N GLU A 593 24.91 25.41 -9.25
CA GLU A 593 24.56 25.91 -10.59
C GLU A 593 25.18 27.28 -10.91
N LYS A 594 25.47 28.11 -9.90
CA LYS A 594 25.89 29.51 -10.03
C LYS A 594 27.01 29.87 -9.07
N LEU A 595 27.85 30.81 -9.47
CA LEU A 595 28.91 31.35 -8.64
C LEU A 595 28.48 32.66 -7.99
N ARG A 596 28.61 32.77 -6.66
CA ARG A 596 28.32 34.00 -5.92
C ARG A 596 29.52 34.94 -5.98
N ILE A 597 29.35 36.11 -6.60
CA ILE A 597 30.43 37.09 -6.80
C ILE A 597 30.38 38.26 -5.82
N THR A 598 29.22 38.54 -5.21
CA THR A 598 29.04 39.58 -4.20
C THR A 598 28.01 39.13 -3.16
N GLU A 599 27.72 39.97 -2.17
CA GLU A 599 26.61 39.72 -1.23
C GLU A 599 25.27 39.54 -1.95
N GLU A 600 25.07 40.22 -3.08
CA GLU A 600 23.80 40.22 -3.78
C GLU A 600 23.81 39.38 -5.06
N GLU A 601 24.94 39.28 -5.76
CA GLU A 601 24.97 38.80 -7.14
C GLU A 601 25.56 37.39 -7.30
N PHE A 602 24.91 36.61 -8.17
CA PHE A 602 25.35 35.30 -8.63
C PHE A 602 25.39 35.27 -10.16
N VAL A 603 26.38 34.59 -10.73
CA VAL A 603 26.63 34.53 -12.17
C VAL A 603 26.92 33.11 -12.64
N SER A 604 26.83 32.86 -13.95
CA SER A 604 27.30 31.61 -14.54
C SER A 604 28.76 31.34 -14.19
N LYS A 605 29.09 30.09 -13.82
CA LYS A 605 30.46 29.65 -13.51
C LYS A 605 31.42 29.89 -14.67
N GLU A 606 30.93 29.86 -15.90
CA GLU A 606 31.69 30.10 -17.13
C GLU A 606 32.21 31.54 -17.27
N LEU A 607 31.64 32.50 -16.54
CA LEU A 607 32.06 33.89 -16.58
C LEU A 607 33.32 34.16 -15.77
N VAL A 608 33.73 33.24 -14.89
CA VAL A 608 34.88 33.38 -14.00
C VAL A 608 36.03 32.51 -14.50
N SER A 609 37.25 33.04 -14.41
CA SER A 609 38.47 32.30 -14.77
C SER A 609 39.43 32.32 -13.59
N PHE A 610 39.64 31.16 -12.97
CA PHE A 610 40.52 31.01 -11.82
C PHE A 610 41.90 30.48 -12.22
N ASP A 611 42.95 31.21 -11.83
CA ASP A 611 44.32 30.69 -11.79
C ASP A 611 44.52 30.00 -10.44
N ILE A 612 44.10 28.73 -10.36
CA ILE A 612 43.97 27.97 -9.11
C ILE A 612 45.29 27.99 -8.31
N ASP A 613 46.42 27.78 -8.97
CA ASP A 613 47.71 27.67 -8.26
C ASP A 613 48.14 29.03 -7.69
N LYS A 614 47.89 30.14 -8.39
CA LYS A 614 48.15 31.49 -7.86
C LYS A 614 47.20 31.88 -6.73
N ILE A 615 45.92 31.52 -6.83
CA ILE A 615 44.94 31.83 -5.78
C ILE A 615 45.28 31.04 -4.51
N ASP A 616 45.61 29.75 -4.65
CA ASP A 616 46.02 28.93 -3.52
C ASP A 616 47.30 29.49 -2.86
N ASN A 617 48.26 29.98 -3.64
CA ASN A 617 49.44 30.67 -3.10
C ASN A 617 49.10 32.00 -2.43
N ALA A 618 48.09 32.74 -2.89
CA ALA A 618 47.62 33.94 -2.22
C ALA A 618 46.97 33.60 -0.86
N ILE A 619 46.27 32.48 -0.74
CA ILE A 619 45.72 32.00 0.54
C ILE A 619 46.84 31.57 1.51
N ASP A 620 47.96 31.01 1.00
CA ASP A 620 49.14 30.66 1.81
C ASP A 620 49.72 31.88 2.58
N GLU A 621 49.57 33.11 2.05
CA GLU A 621 50.02 34.34 2.72
C GLU A 621 49.21 34.66 4.00
N PHE A 622 48.02 34.07 4.16
CA PHE A 622 47.14 34.25 5.31
C PHE A 622 47.06 33.00 6.20
N CYS A 623 47.04 31.81 5.59
CA CYS A 623 46.85 30.54 6.30
C CYS A 623 48.19 29.89 6.69
N TYR A 624 48.80 30.40 7.78
CA TYR A 624 50.05 29.86 8.31
C TYR A 624 49.88 28.48 8.95
N ASP A 625 48.81 28.30 9.74
CA ASP A 625 48.49 27.05 10.43
C ASP A 625 47.67 26.07 9.56
N ASP A 626 47.07 25.04 10.16
CA ASP A 626 46.24 24.05 9.46
C ASP A 626 44.92 24.62 8.92
N TYR A 627 44.48 25.77 9.44
CA TYR A 627 43.21 26.41 9.07
C TYR A 627 43.24 27.92 9.34
N ILE A 628 42.28 28.64 8.76
CA ILE A 628 41.99 30.06 9.04
C ILE A 628 40.47 30.30 8.90
N ALA A 629 39.90 31.19 9.72
CA ALA A 629 38.51 31.60 9.52
C ALA A 629 38.36 32.38 8.21
N ILE A 630 37.31 32.12 7.42
CA ILE A 630 37.11 32.85 6.17
C ILE A 630 36.99 34.37 6.37
N LYS A 631 36.45 34.78 7.52
CA LYS A 631 36.29 36.18 7.95
C LYS A 631 37.62 36.90 8.20
N ASP A 632 38.70 36.15 8.44
CA ASP A 632 40.02 36.72 8.73
C ASP A 632 40.80 37.10 7.47
N ILE A 633 40.40 36.62 6.28
CA ILE A 633 40.95 37.07 5.00
C ILE A 633 40.19 38.32 4.53
N LYS A 634 40.74 39.49 4.85
CA LYS A 634 40.13 40.80 4.56
C LYS A 634 40.79 41.58 3.41
N TYR A 635 42.03 41.22 3.06
CA TYR A 635 42.82 41.91 2.05
C TYR A 635 43.03 40.98 0.86
N PHE A 636 42.63 41.42 -0.33
CA PHE A 636 42.66 40.59 -1.54
C PHE A 636 43.67 41.10 -2.59
N SER A 637 44.62 41.95 -2.19
CA SER A 637 45.59 42.57 -3.10
C SER A 637 46.56 41.56 -3.74
N SER A 638 46.84 40.44 -3.08
CA SER A 638 47.69 39.36 -3.61
C SER A 638 46.91 38.35 -4.48
N PHE A 639 45.59 38.43 -4.50
CA PHE A 639 44.77 37.51 -5.30
C PHE A 639 44.81 37.91 -6.78
N PRO A 640 44.99 36.94 -7.70
CA PRO A 640 45.03 37.23 -9.14
C PRO A 640 43.67 37.67 -9.68
N GLU A 641 43.67 38.43 -10.78
CA GLU A 641 42.44 38.84 -11.45
C GLU A 641 41.67 37.63 -12.00
N CYS A 642 40.36 37.56 -11.69
CA CYS A 642 39.45 36.51 -12.17
C CYS A 642 38.18 37.08 -12.83
N ARG A 643 38.30 38.28 -13.43
CA ARG A 643 37.21 39.12 -14.01
C ARG A 643 36.27 39.78 -13.00
N PHE A 644 36.18 39.26 -11.78
CA PHE A 644 35.41 39.86 -10.68
C PHE A 644 36.34 40.27 -9.54
N LYS A 645 35.91 41.27 -8.76
CA LYS A 645 36.67 41.70 -7.59
C LYS A 645 36.52 40.67 -6.47
N TRP A 646 37.64 40.24 -5.91
CA TRP A 646 37.66 39.36 -4.75
C TRP A 646 37.01 40.00 -3.53
N ASN A 647 36.27 39.17 -2.82
CA ASN A 647 35.62 39.44 -1.54
C ASN A 647 35.35 38.09 -0.86
N SER A 648 34.81 38.12 0.37
CA SER A 648 34.55 36.90 1.14
C SER A 648 33.58 35.93 0.45
N TYR A 649 32.59 36.41 -0.33
CA TYR A 649 31.63 35.54 -1.03
C TYR A 649 32.28 34.78 -2.19
N LEU A 650 33.07 35.49 -3.00
CA LEU A 650 33.82 34.85 -4.09
C LEU A 650 34.88 33.87 -3.54
N LEU A 651 35.54 34.25 -2.44
CA LEU A 651 36.49 33.38 -1.74
C LEU A 651 35.81 32.13 -1.16
N GLU A 652 34.65 32.28 -0.51
CA GLU A 652 33.86 31.17 0.06
C GLU A 652 33.53 30.13 -1.00
N HIS A 653 33.06 30.59 -2.15
CA HIS A 653 32.75 29.70 -3.26
C HIS A 653 34.02 29.06 -3.85
N TYR A 654 35.09 29.82 -4.03
CA TYR A 654 36.36 29.30 -4.56
C TYR A 654 36.92 28.17 -3.69
N VAL A 655 37.01 28.38 -2.37
CA VAL A 655 37.56 27.36 -1.45
C VAL A 655 36.60 26.19 -1.21
N ALA A 656 35.32 26.35 -1.49
CA ALA A 656 34.35 25.25 -1.43
C ALA A 656 34.49 24.27 -2.61
N GLU A 657 34.81 24.76 -3.82
CA GLU A 657 34.67 23.95 -5.05
C GLU A 657 35.94 23.85 -5.92
N TYR A 658 36.86 24.81 -5.87
CA TYR A 658 37.93 24.95 -6.87
C TYR A 658 39.36 24.74 -6.33
N SER A 659 39.62 25.11 -5.07
CA SER A 659 40.97 25.05 -4.49
C SER A 659 41.54 23.62 -4.49
N LYS A 660 42.84 23.49 -4.77
CA LYS A 660 43.57 22.20 -4.69
C LYS A 660 44.29 22.01 -3.37
N LYS A 661 44.59 23.11 -2.65
CA LYS A 661 45.29 23.08 -1.35
C LYS A 661 44.35 23.19 -0.16
N TYR A 662 43.18 23.81 -0.35
CA TYR A 662 42.25 24.11 0.72
C TYR A 662 40.85 23.57 0.44
N ARG A 663 40.06 23.46 1.50
CA ARG A 663 38.63 23.19 1.43
C ARG A 663 37.88 24.03 2.45
N LEU A 664 36.61 24.30 2.16
CA LEU A 664 35.71 24.97 3.10
C LEU A 664 35.12 23.95 4.08
N GLU A 665 35.26 24.22 5.37
CA GLU A 665 34.54 23.52 6.43
C GLU A 665 33.55 24.48 7.10
N HIS A 666 32.26 24.19 6.93
CA HIS A 666 31.16 25.01 7.43
C HIS A 666 29.90 24.16 7.69
N ILE A 667 28.86 24.76 8.28
CA ILE A 667 27.55 24.09 8.45
C ILE A 667 26.73 24.16 7.17
N ASN A 668 26.68 25.34 6.56
CA ASN A 668 25.91 25.66 5.37
C ASN A 668 26.31 27.05 4.85
N PHE A 669 25.99 27.33 3.59
CA PHE A 669 26.01 28.69 3.04
C PHE A 669 24.89 29.54 3.65
N ASN A 670 25.11 30.85 3.77
CA ASN A 670 24.18 31.78 4.43
C ASN A 670 23.79 32.97 3.54
N GLU A 671 22.66 33.59 3.87
CA GLU A 671 22.12 34.75 3.17
C GLU A 671 23.06 35.96 3.31
N ASP A 672 23.43 36.34 4.53
CA ASP A 672 24.02 37.67 4.80
C ASP A 672 25.47 37.62 5.33
N SER A 673 26.11 36.44 5.37
CA SER A 673 27.50 36.34 5.83
C SER A 673 28.21 35.08 5.32
N CYS A 674 29.52 35.17 5.10
CA CYS A 674 30.38 34.01 4.88
C CYS A 674 30.93 33.54 6.22
N VAL A 675 30.73 32.25 6.53
CA VAL A 675 31.15 31.65 7.79
C VAL A 675 31.78 30.29 7.55
N GLY A 676 32.70 29.91 8.44
CA GLY A 676 33.43 28.65 8.37
C GLY A 676 34.94 28.85 8.35
N GLY A 677 35.65 27.73 8.28
CA GLY A 677 37.10 27.69 8.18
C GLY A 677 37.56 27.25 6.80
N ILE A 678 38.59 27.92 6.30
CA ILE A 678 39.41 27.44 5.18
C ILE A 678 40.45 26.51 5.79
N VAL A 679 40.41 25.23 5.42
CA VAL A 679 41.22 24.17 6.03
C VAL A 679 42.17 23.59 4.98
N LYS A 680 43.44 23.42 5.33
CA LYS A 680 44.42 22.75 4.47
C LYS A 680 44.01 21.29 4.25
N ILE A 681 43.99 20.84 3.00
CA ILE A 681 43.67 19.45 2.66
C ILE A 681 44.68 18.47 3.27
N SER A 682 45.93 18.90 3.48
CA SER A 682 46.98 18.13 4.14
C SER A 682 46.85 18.04 5.66
N SER A 683 45.94 18.79 6.28
CA SER A 683 45.73 18.77 7.73
C SER A 683 44.97 17.51 8.20
N LYS A 684 44.97 17.27 9.51
CA LYS A 684 44.21 16.17 10.15
C LYS A 684 42.75 16.50 10.45
N ILE A 685 42.33 17.73 10.19
CA ILE A 685 40.94 18.14 10.30
C ILE A 685 40.24 17.47 9.13
N GLU A 686 39.19 16.67 9.32
CA GLU A 686 38.48 15.99 8.22
C GLU A 686 37.09 16.58 7.95
N ASN A 687 36.48 17.22 8.95
CA ASN A 687 35.13 17.76 8.87
C ASN A 687 34.97 18.99 9.79
N PHE A 688 33.81 19.65 9.69
CA PHE A 688 33.49 20.82 10.50
C PHE A 688 33.53 20.57 12.02
N TYR A 689 33.16 19.38 12.49
CA TYR A 689 33.26 19.06 13.92
C TYR A 689 34.71 19.05 14.39
N ASP A 690 35.62 18.45 13.63
CA ASP A 690 37.06 18.46 13.94
C ASP A 690 37.63 19.89 13.93
N LEU A 691 37.17 20.71 12.98
CA LEU A 691 37.55 22.13 12.93
C LEU A 691 37.12 22.84 14.21
N VAL A 692 35.86 22.68 14.64
CA VAL A 692 35.36 23.31 15.88
C VAL A 692 36.17 22.85 17.09
N VAL A 693 36.46 21.55 17.21
CA VAL A 693 37.29 21.00 18.30
C VAL A 693 38.66 21.65 18.30
N LYS A 694 39.31 21.74 17.13
CA LYS A 694 40.64 22.34 16.99
C LYS A 694 40.64 23.83 17.31
N VAL A 695 39.66 24.58 16.82
CA VAL A 695 39.47 26.01 17.10
C VAL A 695 39.32 26.27 18.59
N LEU A 696 38.46 25.51 19.27
CA LEU A 696 38.26 25.66 20.71
C LEU A 696 39.52 25.32 21.49
N PHE A 697 40.23 24.27 21.08
CA PHE A 697 41.50 23.88 21.68
C PHE A 697 42.58 24.97 21.55
N ASP A 698 42.67 25.64 20.39
CA ASP A 698 43.66 26.69 20.14
C ASP A 698 43.26 28.07 20.71
N SER A 699 42.00 28.26 21.09
CA SER A 699 41.43 29.57 21.46
C SER A 699 41.86 30.12 22.83
N ASN A 700 42.39 29.28 23.73
CA ASN A 700 42.70 29.61 25.13
C ASN A 700 41.55 30.27 25.94
N ILE A 701 40.28 30.06 25.54
CA ILE A 701 39.11 30.56 26.27
C ILE A 701 38.65 29.59 27.37
N SER A 702 37.73 30.05 28.23
CA SER A 702 36.96 29.14 29.10
C SER A 702 36.07 28.23 28.24
N LEU A 703 36.26 26.92 28.37
CA LEU A 703 35.52 25.91 27.60
C LEU A 703 34.18 25.59 28.27
N ASP A 704 33.33 26.60 28.38
CA ASP A 704 31.90 26.53 28.69
C ASP A 704 31.05 26.82 27.45
N THR A 705 29.82 26.32 27.44
CA THR A 705 28.97 26.30 26.23
C THR A 705 28.67 27.71 25.71
N SER A 706 28.40 28.68 26.60
CA SER A 706 28.07 30.05 26.17
C SER A 706 29.29 30.75 25.58
N ILE A 707 30.42 30.75 26.29
CA ILE A 707 31.64 31.42 25.86
C ILE A 707 32.19 30.79 24.58
N ALA A 708 32.11 29.47 24.45
CA ALA A 708 32.51 28.78 23.23
C ALA A 708 31.65 29.18 22.02
N LEU A 709 30.32 29.26 22.18
CA LEU A 709 29.42 29.67 21.08
C LEU A 709 29.61 31.14 20.70
N ASP A 710 29.78 32.01 21.69
CA ASP A 710 30.07 33.43 21.47
C ASP A 710 31.39 33.59 20.70
N TYR A 711 32.43 32.90 21.13
CA TYR A 711 33.74 32.94 20.47
C TYR A 711 33.67 32.46 19.02
N LEU A 712 33.05 31.30 18.76
CA LEU A 712 32.91 30.75 17.41
C LEU A 712 32.10 31.66 16.48
N TYR A 713 31.06 32.31 17.01
CA TYR A 713 30.28 33.30 16.27
C TYR A 713 31.09 34.57 15.96
N GLU A 714 31.77 35.14 16.96
CA GLU A 714 32.57 36.36 16.80
C GLU A 714 33.71 36.18 15.81
N LYS A 715 34.39 35.02 15.86
CA LYS A 715 35.44 34.63 14.93
C LYS A 715 34.94 34.24 13.54
N GLY A 716 33.64 34.09 13.34
CA GLY A 716 33.05 33.81 12.03
C GLY A 716 33.10 32.35 11.60
N TYR A 717 33.22 31.41 12.55
CA TYR A 717 33.05 29.98 12.26
C TYR A 717 31.57 29.59 12.23
N LEU A 718 30.70 30.34 12.92
CA LEU A 718 29.25 30.12 12.96
C LEU A 718 28.48 31.38 12.54
N GLY A 719 27.40 31.21 11.78
CA GLY A 719 26.45 32.28 11.44
C GLY A 719 25.44 32.59 12.54
N ARG A 720 25.35 31.75 13.58
CA ARG A 720 24.48 31.94 14.75
C ARG A 720 25.12 31.31 15.99
N ARG A 721 24.75 31.79 17.18
CA ARG A 721 25.18 31.25 18.48
C ARG A 721 24.50 29.93 18.83
N SER A 722 24.52 28.97 17.91
CA SER A 722 24.00 27.63 18.15
C SER A 722 24.70 26.59 17.28
N TYR A 723 25.10 25.49 17.92
CA TYR A 723 25.70 24.33 17.28
C TYR A 723 25.33 23.07 18.07
N LYS A 724 24.77 22.07 17.38
CA LYS A 724 24.17 20.89 18.03
C LYS A 724 25.18 20.06 18.83
N ASP A 725 26.42 19.98 18.38
CA ASP A 725 27.46 19.14 18.96
C ASP A 725 28.49 19.93 19.78
N ILE A 726 28.15 21.14 20.23
CA ILE A 726 29.07 22.02 20.99
C ILE A 726 29.57 21.38 22.29
N ASP A 727 28.69 20.76 23.07
CA ASP A 727 29.08 20.17 24.35
C ASP A 727 30.07 19.02 24.16
N LYS A 728 29.87 18.22 23.10
CA LYS A 728 30.81 17.15 22.73
C LYS A 728 32.15 17.74 22.28
N ALA A 729 32.13 18.79 21.46
CA ALA A 729 33.34 19.44 20.98
C ALA A 729 34.16 20.02 22.14
N ILE A 730 33.49 20.62 23.13
CA ILE A 730 34.11 21.12 24.37
C ILE A 730 34.80 20.00 25.15
N VAL A 731 34.12 18.88 25.37
CA VAL A 731 34.69 17.73 26.09
C VAL A 731 35.95 17.22 25.38
N GLN A 732 35.90 17.09 24.06
CA GLN A 732 37.04 16.63 23.27
C GLN A 732 38.20 17.62 23.28
N ALA A 733 37.92 18.93 23.18
CA ALA A 733 38.94 19.97 23.29
C ALA A 733 39.62 19.97 24.68
N LYS A 734 38.87 19.79 25.77
CA LYS A 734 39.42 19.62 27.13
C LYS A 734 40.34 18.41 27.23
N ALA A 735 39.90 17.27 26.70
CA ALA A 735 40.71 16.04 26.70
C ALA A 735 42.01 16.17 25.89
N MET A 736 42.05 17.02 24.85
CA MET A 736 43.28 17.34 24.13
C MET A 736 44.24 18.19 24.96
N ASN A 737 43.73 19.12 25.78
CA ASN A 737 44.55 19.95 26.68
C ASN A 737 45.22 19.11 27.77
N GLU A 738 44.49 18.16 28.36
CA GLU A 738 45.02 17.25 29.38
C GLU A 738 46.10 16.29 28.87
N LYS A 739 46.14 16.01 27.56
CA LYS A 739 47.20 15.18 26.94
C LYS A 739 48.46 15.97 26.58
N ARG A 740 48.41 17.30 26.65
CA ARG A 740 49.50 18.21 26.25
C ARG A 740 50.23 18.81 27.46
N GLY A 741 49.60 18.81 28.64
CA GLY A 741 50.25 19.01 29.94
C GLY A 741 50.71 17.67 30.52
#